data_AF-X6LH87-F1
#
_entry.id   AF-X6LH87-F1
#
_cell.length_a   1.000
_cell.length_b   1.000
_cell.length_c   1.000
_cell.angle_alpha   90.00
_cell.angle_beta   90.00
_cell.angle_gamma   90.00
#
_symmetry.space_group_name_H-M   'P 1'
#
loop_
_entity.id
_entity.type
_entity.pdbx_description
1 polymer ?
#
loop_
_entity_poly.entity_id
_entity_poly.type
_entity_poly.pdbx_seq_one_letter_code
_entity_poly.pdbx_strand_id
1 'polypeptide(L)'
;KDAPENIPFHSKVIELVSSNAFAKAKPFHPYLIESAEKGRQELWLNNRKWKSEEIGIYSNINWELWPQILEKINNIPKIEDLDKNGVRPVSKALCLSLRYCFECRLWFKQKSSVQPQLSTFFNKLLTQLIAKNRLLSISVHKYIMSYWEDIKDISSHCLMDVKSLVRELEKNVDEYRQFSELIDMFKKFRNKSLRKQRFLKVKEDYKDELQLLKSYEQKMKITLERSESLMFNEIWEKCNAQCTSIRDQPPLFIFNKVFNDVNRTWEDFKQVHSIAFFILALLKTNIFCPQFNLDLKRILISYSKDPNGIKQYLIDEMKHLFPEHSEERRQQIASDLEEKLKTEIDLREKFQPWIELKKVTEQMKEYHPRKDKINEDEKWKECVKVLVQMEELTRTNEDISIEQISQCCNACTTYIGEGAKSCMAIGLFDVLNRCKDQLKILAENQNFNDETHFENTLNVLSKSKHQDIQDLVTSLRHVNSTMQETLWKCPLEDMTSLAKAILKLYSNGQEFVKKIKKCCDMDLNTISTLVKEADKLRTEESLKQLKNAMGAGEWQFASCEDVLKGKKEKQLNLKINDTVWSYEEIGESIDRVLLGVEKQELKEIESIIQQFEGCKEISSYQIAFWKKGGRIDIENNEKGGIQNDDKPLKLPVHSKIDEFEDCKKLWKQRSMEWKKQSLNYFCFNQ
;
A
#
# COMPACT_ATOMS: atom_id res chain seq x y z
N LYS A 1 19.94 -32.75 66.15
CA LYS A 1 20.23 -32.94 64.71
C LYS A 1 20.52 -34.41 64.53
N ASP A 2 19.47 -35.18 64.29
CA ASP A 2 19.30 -36.04 63.13
C ASP A 2 17.91 -36.66 63.33
N ALA A 3 16.96 -36.28 62.47
CA ALA A 3 15.64 -36.89 62.49
C ALA A 3 15.83 -38.38 62.20
N PRO A 4 15.16 -39.30 62.91
CA PRO A 4 15.24 -40.70 62.55
C PRO A 4 14.76 -40.81 61.10
N GLU A 5 15.61 -41.31 60.21
CA GLU A 5 15.20 -41.65 58.86
C GLU A 5 13.91 -42.45 58.98
N ASN A 6 12.85 -41.96 58.34
CA ASN A 6 11.53 -42.54 58.48
C ASN A 6 11.54 -43.88 57.73
N ILE A 7 12.03 -44.94 58.39
CA ILE A 7 12.22 -46.27 57.78
C ILE A 7 10.84 -46.72 57.27
N PRO A 8 10.71 -46.99 55.95
CA PRO A 8 9.46 -47.41 55.37
C PRO A 8 8.89 -48.65 56.04
N PHE A 9 7.56 -48.75 56.10
CA PHE A 9 6.87 -49.86 56.75
C PHE A 9 7.29 -51.22 56.19
N HIS A 10 7.45 -51.35 54.86
CA HIS A 10 7.91 -52.58 54.23
C HIS A 10 9.33 -52.99 54.68
N SER A 11 10.27 -52.06 54.83
CA SER A 11 11.63 -52.35 55.28
C SER A 11 11.63 -52.84 56.74
N LYS A 12 10.77 -52.29 57.60
CA LYS A 12 10.59 -52.79 58.99
C LYS A 12 10.00 -54.20 59.02
N VAL A 13 9.02 -54.48 58.16
CA VAL A 13 8.46 -55.84 58.04
C VAL A 13 9.55 -56.81 57.61
N ILE A 14 10.37 -56.48 56.59
CA ILE A 14 11.49 -57.30 56.12
C ILE A 14 12.53 -57.53 57.23
N GLU A 15 12.90 -56.49 57.97
CA GLU A 15 13.85 -56.58 59.08
C GLU A 15 13.36 -57.57 60.15
N LEU A 16 12.08 -57.47 60.53
CA LEU A 16 11.47 -58.34 61.53
C LEU A 16 11.40 -59.79 61.06
N VAL A 17 10.90 -60.06 59.85
CA VAL A 17 10.78 -61.43 59.33
C VAL A 17 12.13 -62.06 58.97
N SER A 18 13.17 -61.26 58.76
CA SER A 18 14.55 -61.74 58.53
C SER A 18 15.33 -61.92 59.83
N SER A 19 14.79 -61.51 60.98
CA SER A 19 15.46 -61.60 62.28
C SER A 19 15.26 -62.96 62.95
N ASN A 20 16.35 -63.69 63.19
CA ASN A 20 16.34 -64.92 63.98
C ASN A 20 15.81 -64.73 65.41
N ALA A 21 15.99 -63.53 65.99
CA ALA A 21 15.46 -63.21 67.31
C ALA A 21 13.93 -63.10 67.28
N PHE A 22 13.38 -62.44 66.27
CA PHE A 22 11.93 -62.32 66.09
C PHE A 22 11.29 -63.67 65.69
N ALA A 23 11.96 -64.48 64.87
CA ALA A 23 11.50 -65.83 64.53
C ALA A 23 11.27 -66.71 65.77
N LYS A 24 12.06 -66.54 66.84
CA LYS A 24 11.90 -67.24 68.12
C LYS A 24 10.86 -66.60 69.04
N ALA A 25 10.44 -65.37 68.77
CA ALA A 25 9.53 -64.58 69.59
C ALA A 25 8.04 -64.80 69.23
N LYS A 26 7.59 -66.06 69.25
CA LYS A 26 6.24 -66.49 68.83
C LYS A 26 5.06 -65.66 69.38
N PRO A 27 5.06 -65.20 70.65
CA PRO A 27 3.97 -64.38 71.18
C PRO A 27 3.73 -63.07 70.43
N PHE A 28 4.73 -62.56 69.69
CA PHE A 28 4.65 -61.29 68.96
C PHE A 28 4.23 -61.44 67.50
N HIS A 29 4.16 -62.67 66.98
CA HIS A 29 3.83 -62.94 65.58
C HIS A 29 2.42 -62.43 65.17
N PRO A 30 1.35 -62.59 65.97
CA PRO A 30 0.01 -62.09 65.62
C PRO A 30 -0.02 -60.57 65.40
N TYR A 31 0.77 -59.82 66.18
CA TYR A 31 0.86 -58.36 66.05
C TYR A 31 1.51 -57.93 64.73
N LEU A 32 2.49 -58.69 64.23
CA LEU A 32 3.07 -58.43 62.91
C LEU A 32 2.06 -58.69 61.79
N ILE A 33 1.28 -59.77 61.88
CA ILE A 33 0.22 -60.08 60.90
C ILE A 33 -0.85 -58.99 60.90
N GLU A 34 -1.32 -58.55 62.08
CA GLU A 34 -2.28 -57.47 62.21
C GLU A 34 -1.73 -56.14 61.66
N SER A 35 -0.45 -55.85 61.93
CA SER A 35 0.23 -54.67 61.41
C SER A 35 0.36 -54.73 59.88
N ALA A 36 0.72 -55.89 59.33
CA ALA A 36 0.80 -56.10 57.89
C ALA A 36 -0.56 -55.94 57.19
N GLU A 37 -1.66 -56.34 57.84
CA GLU A 37 -3.01 -56.09 57.33
C GLU A 37 -3.37 -54.60 57.35
N LYS A 38 -3.11 -53.91 58.47
CA LYS A 38 -3.36 -52.46 58.58
C LYS A 38 -2.52 -51.64 57.59
N GLY A 39 -1.27 -52.05 57.38
CA GLY A 39 -0.30 -51.43 56.47
C GLY A 39 -0.27 -52.02 55.06
N ARG A 40 -1.24 -52.85 54.65
CA ARG A 40 -1.18 -53.63 53.40
C ARG A 40 -0.87 -52.81 52.14
N GLN A 41 -1.40 -51.59 52.06
CA GLN A 41 -1.16 -50.71 50.91
C GLN A 41 0.32 -50.33 50.78
N GLU A 42 1.03 -50.16 51.90
CA GLU A 42 2.46 -49.86 51.95
C GLU A 42 3.33 -51.04 51.54
N LEU A 43 2.77 -52.26 51.59
CA LEU A 43 3.42 -53.49 51.16
C LEU A 43 3.13 -53.89 49.71
N TRP A 44 2.18 -53.23 49.02
CA TRP A 44 1.83 -53.52 47.62
C TRP A 44 3.05 -53.59 46.69
N LEU A 45 2.94 -54.43 45.66
CA LEU A 45 3.96 -54.66 44.64
C LEU A 45 4.11 -53.40 43.78
N ASN A 46 4.85 -52.41 44.27
CA ASN A 46 5.10 -51.15 43.58
C ASN A 46 6.56 -50.73 43.76
N ASN A 47 7.27 -50.58 42.66
CA ASN A 47 8.69 -50.20 42.64
C ASN A 47 8.94 -48.78 43.17
N ARG A 48 7.90 -47.95 43.36
CA ARG A 48 8.02 -46.67 44.08
C ARG A 48 8.23 -46.87 45.57
N LYS A 49 7.86 -48.05 46.09
CA LYS A 49 7.99 -48.42 47.50
C LYS A 49 9.20 -49.34 47.68
N TRP A 50 9.32 -50.37 46.85
CA TRP A 50 10.33 -51.40 47.01
C TRP A 50 11.60 -51.12 46.20
N LYS A 51 12.77 -51.29 46.83
CA LYS A 51 14.08 -51.31 46.15
C LYS A 51 14.47 -52.73 45.72
N SER A 52 15.38 -52.81 44.75
CA SER A 52 15.83 -54.10 44.19
C SER A 52 16.47 -55.00 45.25
N GLU A 53 17.24 -54.41 46.18
CA GLU A 53 17.91 -55.11 47.27
C GLU A 53 16.90 -55.69 48.26
N GLU A 54 15.85 -54.94 48.57
CA GLU A 54 14.77 -55.35 49.48
C GLU A 54 13.96 -56.51 48.87
N ILE A 55 13.71 -56.48 47.56
CA ILE A 55 13.06 -57.59 46.84
C ILE A 55 13.95 -58.84 46.81
N GLY A 56 15.27 -58.65 46.72
CA GLY A 56 16.25 -59.74 46.82
C GLY A 56 16.23 -60.43 48.20
N ILE A 57 16.19 -59.63 49.28
CA ILE A 57 16.05 -60.13 50.65
C ILE A 57 14.70 -60.85 50.80
N TYR A 58 13.63 -60.21 50.33
CA TYR A 58 12.27 -60.74 50.33
C TYR A 58 12.18 -62.16 49.75
N SER A 59 12.88 -62.40 48.65
CA SER A 59 12.81 -63.64 47.89
C SER A 59 13.48 -64.83 48.58
N ASN A 60 14.28 -64.55 49.61
CA ASN A 60 15.06 -65.54 50.37
C ASN A 60 14.53 -65.75 51.80
N ILE A 61 13.45 -65.09 52.20
CA ILE A 61 12.85 -65.26 53.52
C ILE A 61 12.25 -66.66 53.62
N ASN A 62 12.80 -67.48 54.51
CA ASN A 62 12.30 -68.80 54.84
C ASN A 62 11.75 -68.81 56.27
N TRP A 63 10.55 -68.25 56.45
CA TRP A 63 9.89 -68.14 57.74
C TRP A 63 8.46 -68.68 57.70
N GLU A 64 8.03 -69.36 58.77
CA GLU A 64 6.78 -70.17 58.79
C GLU A 64 5.50 -69.36 58.54
N LEU A 65 5.45 -68.09 58.95
CA LEU A 65 4.29 -67.21 58.75
C LEU A 65 4.41 -66.30 57.52
N TRP A 66 5.53 -66.38 56.80
CA TRP A 66 5.75 -65.57 55.60
C TRP A 66 4.65 -65.74 54.53
N PRO A 67 4.12 -66.96 54.24
CA PRO A 67 3.00 -67.11 53.32
C PRO A 67 1.76 -66.29 53.66
N GLN A 68 1.48 -66.07 54.95
CA GLN A 68 0.32 -65.27 55.39
C GLN A 68 0.54 -63.78 55.12
N ILE A 69 1.77 -63.29 55.24
CA ILE A 69 2.13 -61.91 54.87
C ILE A 69 2.12 -61.75 53.35
N LEU A 70 2.64 -62.73 52.61
CA LEU A 70 2.65 -62.75 51.13
C LEU A 70 1.25 -62.59 50.53
N GLU A 71 0.24 -63.22 51.12
CA GLU A 71 -1.16 -63.08 50.68
C GLU A 71 -1.65 -61.62 50.79
N LYS A 72 -1.17 -60.86 51.79
CA LYS A 72 -1.54 -59.44 51.99
C LYS A 72 -0.79 -58.48 51.08
N ILE A 73 0.39 -58.90 50.60
CA ILE A 73 1.24 -58.17 49.66
C ILE A 73 0.70 -58.26 48.24
N ASN A 74 0.11 -59.40 47.89
CA ASN A 74 -0.34 -59.71 46.54
C ASN A 74 -1.57 -58.87 46.14
N ASN A 75 -1.32 -57.75 45.47
CA ASN A 75 -2.34 -56.83 44.98
C ASN A 75 -2.52 -56.88 43.45
N ILE A 76 -2.19 -58.02 42.82
CA ILE A 76 -2.34 -58.21 41.38
C ILE A 76 -3.82 -57.99 41.00
N PRO A 77 -4.12 -57.04 40.09
CA PRO A 77 -5.48 -56.77 39.67
C PRO A 77 -6.14 -58.00 39.03
N LYS A 78 -7.46 -58.09 39.12
CA LYS A 78 -8.21 -59.04 38.29
C LYS A 78 -8.35 -58.43 36.90
N ILE A 79 -8.01 -59.22 35.87
CA ILE A 79 -8.29 -58.85 34.49
C ILE A 79 -9.75 -59.22 34.21
N GLU A 80 -10.61 -58.21 34.10
CA GLU A 80 -12.00 -58.38 33.66
C GLU A 80 -12.03 -58.93 32.22
N ASP A 81 -12.87 -59.92 31.95
CA ASP A 81 -13.06 -60.45 30.60
C ASP A 81 -13.89 -59.46 29.77
N LEU A 82 -13.34 -58.99 28.66
CA LEU A 82 -14.00 -57.95 27.87
C LEU A 82 -15.30 -58.46 27.19
N ASP A 83 -16.46 -57.93 27.57
CA ASP A 83 -17.73 -58.07 26.84
C ASP A 83 -17.84 -57.02 25.71
N LYS A 84 -18.47 -57.39 24.59
CA LYS A 84 -18.66 -56.59 23.37
C LYS A 84 -19.38 -55.26 23.60
N ASN A 85 -20.11 -55.11 24.70
CA ASN A 85 -20.99 -53.94 24.94
C ASN A 85 -20.31 -52.75 25.64
N GLY A 86 -19.01 -52.80 25.95
CA GLY A 86 -18.32 -51.82 26.81
C GLY A 86 -16.93 -51.35 26.35
N VAL A 87 -16.71 -51.00 25.07
CA VAL A 87 -15.38 -50.68 24.50
C VAL A 87 -14.55 -49.60 25.26
N ARG A 88 -15.21 -48.57 25.80
CA ARG A 88 -14.55 -47.39 26.40
C ARG A 88 -14.04 -47.59 27.83
N PRO A 89 -14.85 -48.10 28.79
CA PRO A 89 -14.38 -48.44 30.14
C PRO A 89 -13.24 -49.47 30.10
N VAL A 90 -13.38 -50.43 29.18
CA VAL A 90 -12.49 -51.57 29.00
C VAL A 90 -11.11 -51.17 28.45
N SER A 91 -11.06 -50.25 27.48
CA SER A 91 -9.79 -49.68 26.99
C SER A 91 -8.97 -49.02 28.11
N LYS A 92 -9.65 -48.33 29.05
CA LYS A 92 -9.01 -47.68 30.20
C LYS A 92 -8.50 -48.72 31.21
N ALA A 93 -9.27 -49.78 31.46
CA ALA A 93 -8.88 -50.87 32.36
C ALA A 93 -7.63 -51.62 31.88
N LEU A 94 -7.50 -51.87 30.56
CA LEU A 94 -6.32 -52.49 29.98
C LEU A 94 -5.06 -51.60 30.12
N CYS A 95 -5.18 -50.30 29.86
CA CYS A 95 -4.06 -49.36 30.09
C CYS A 95 -3.65 -49.28 31.57
N LEU A 96 -4.62 -49.30 32.50
CA LEU A 96 -4.33 -49.33 33.94
C LEU A 96 -3.65 -50.65 34.36
N SER A 97 -4.03 -51.77 33.75
CA SER A 97 -3.39 -53.08 33.98
C SER A 97 -1.96 -53.12 33.44
N LEU A 98 -1.71 -52.54 32.27
CA LEU A 98 -0.35 -52.37 31.74
C LEU A 98 0.49 -51.47 32.65
N ARG A 99 -0.08 -50.35 33.09
CA ARG A 99 0.56 -49.44 34.03
C ARG A 99 0.95 -50.15 35.33
N TYR A 100 0.08 -51.00 35.86
CA TYR A 100 0.38 -51.81 37.02
C TYR A 100 1.62 -52.69 36.80
N CYS A 101 1.73 -53.37 35.64
CA CYS A 101 2.93 -54.13 35.31
C CYS A 101 4.19 -53.27 35.27
N PHE A 102 4.12 -52.06 34.70
CA PHE A 102 5.24 -51.11 34.70
C PHE A 102 5.64 -50.68 36.11
N GLU A 103 4.66 -50.43 36.98
CA GLU A 103 4.89 -50.14 38.39
C GLU A 103 5.45 -51.35 39.16
N CYS A 104 5.30 -52.58 38.65
CA CYS A 104 5.85 -53.83 39.21
C CYS A 104 7.17 -54.28 38.55
N ARG A 105 7.74 -53.52 37.61
CA ARG A 105 8.94 -53.90 36.82
C ARG A 105 10.10 -54.58 37.58
N LEU A 106 10.48 -54.13 38.79
CA LEU A 106 11.57 -54.76 39.57
C LEU A 106 11.21 -56.18 40.03
N TRP A 107 9.93 -56.44 40.31
CA TRP A 107 9.42 -57.75 40.69
C TRP A 107 9.41 -58.77 39.56
N PHE A 108 9.43 -58.32 38.30
CA PHE A 108 9.66 -59.20 37.16
C PHE A 108 11.14 -59.58 37.03
N LYS A 109 12.07 -58.67 37.38
CA LYS A 109 13.52 -58.87 37.24
C LYS A 109 14.09 -59.82 38.29
N GLN A 110 13.57 -59.76 39.50
CA GLN A 110 14.06 -60.56 40.63
C GLN A 110 13.35 -61.90 40.72
N LYS A 111 14.12 -62.96 41.00
CA LYS A 111 13.59 -64.31 41.20
C LYS A 111 12.85 -64.38 42.54
N SER A 112 11.52 -64.22 42.51
CA SER A 112 10.66 -64.21 43.70
C SER A 112 9.48 -65.17 43.55
N SER A 113 8.82 -65.52 44.65
CA SER A 113 7.60 -66.34 44.64
C SER A 113 6.42 -65.68 43.92
N VAL A 114 6.46 -64.36 43.74
CA VAL A 114 5.41 -63.55 43.10
C VAL A 114 5.65 -63.41 41.58
N GLN A 115 6.90 -63.55 41.12
CA GLN A 115 7.29 -63.44 39.72
C GLN A 115 6.45 -64.34 38.77
N PRO A 116 6.15 -65.62 39.09
CA PRO A 116 5.29 -66.46 38.25
C PRO A 116 3.85 -65.92 38.12
N GLN A 117 3.30 -65.36 39.20
CA GLN A 117 1.94 -64.81 39.21
C GLN A 117 1.85 -63.53 38.39
N LEU A 118 2.85 -62.64 38.52
CA LEU A 118 2.97 -61.44 37.70
C LEU A 118 3.19 -61.78 36.21
N SER A 119 4.01 -62.78 35.92
CA SER A 119 4.21 -63.29 34.55
C SER A 119 2.92 -63.84 33.95
N THR A 120 2.12 -64.56 34.75
CA THR A 120 0.82 -65.09 34.34
C THR A 120 -0.19 -63.98 34.06
N PHE A 121 -0.23 -62.97 34.94
CA PHE A 121 -1.07 -61.78 34.75
C PHE A 121 -0.67 -61.01 33.48
N PHE A 122 0.61 -60.74 33.28
CA PHE A 122 1.10 -60.03 32.10
C PHE A 122 0.85 -60.81 30.81
N ASN A 123 1.04 -62.13 30.82
CA ASN A 123 0.69 -62.99 29.68
C ASN A 123 -0.80 -62.88 29.33
N LYS A 124 -1.69 -63.06 30.31
CA LYS A 124 -3.14 -62.92 30.10
C LYS A 124 -3.53 -61.53 29.55
N LEU A 125 -2.86 -60.48 30.02
CA LEU A 125 -3.06 -59.12 29.53
C LEU A 125 -2.65 -58.96 28.06
N LEU A 126 -1.47 -59.47 27.68
CA LEU A 126 -1.01 -59.43 26.29
C LEU A 126 -1.93 -60.25 25.36
N THR A 127 -2.36 -61.44 25.79
CA THR A 127 -3.34 -62.24 25.04
C THR A 127 -4.64 -61.47 24.79
N GLN A 128 -5.15 -60.74 25.79
CA GLN A 128 -6.35 -59.93 25.61
C GLN A 128 -6.13 -58.74 24.66
N LEU A 129 -4.97 -58.08 24.73
CA LEU A 129 -4.62 -56.99 23.81
C LEU A 129 -4.55 -57.46 22.35
N ILE A 130 -4.00 -58.65 22.12
CA ILE A 130 -3.91 -59.25 20.78
C ILE A 130 -5.28 -59.71 20.29
N ALA A 131 -5.97 -60.53 21.07
CA ALA A 131 -7.27 -61.10 20.70
C ALA A 131 -8.33 -60.03 20.41
N LYS A 132 -8.23 -58.87 21.09
CA LYS A 132 -9.18 -57.76 20.96
C LYS A 132 -8.60 -56.53 20.29
N ASN A 133 -7.45 -56.66 19.62
CA ASN A 133 -6.75 -55.61 18.87
C ASN A 133 -7.69 -54.76 18.00
N ARG A 134 -8.60 -55.44 17.30
CA ARG A 134 -9.63 -54.84 16.44
C ARG A 134 -10.59 -53.90 17.18
N LEU A 135 -10.86 -54.16 18.45
CA LEU A 135 -11.76 -53.41 19.32
C LEU A 135 -11.04 -52.33 20.15
N LEU A 136 -9.72 -52.26 20.11
CA LEU A 136 -8.96 -51.29 20.89
C LEU A 136 -9.11 -49.88 20.31
N SER A 137 -9.25 -48.91 21.21
CA SER A 137 -9.25 -47.50 20.83
C SER A 137 -7.88 -47.04 20.35
N ILE A 138 -7.85 -45.98 19.54
CA ILE A 138 -6.62 -45.30 19.08
C ILE A 138 -5.75 -44.85 20.27
N SER A 139 -6.37 -44.42 21.38
CA SER A 139 -5.64 -44.06 22.62
C SER A 139 -4.90 -45.23 23.24
N VAL A 140 -5.42 -46.47 23.14
CA VAL A 140 -4.73 -47.66 23.66
C VAL A 140 -3.53 -48.00 22.79
N HIS A 141 -3.68 -47.96 21.46
CA HIS A 141 -2.56 -48.18 20.54
C HIS A 141 -1.45 -47.14 20.75
N LYS A 142 -1.82 -45.86 20.90
CA LYS A 142 -0.86 -44.80 21.23
C LYS A 142 -0.18 -45.07 22.58
N TYR A 143 -0.92 -45.52 23.59
CA TYR A 143 -0.36 -45.86 24.89
C TYR A 143 0.64 -47.02 24.81
N ILE A 144 0.28 -48.12 24.13
CA ILE A 144 1.18 -49.27 23.93
C ILE A 144 2.45 -48.83 23.20
N MET A 145 2.32 -48.02 22.15
CA MET A 145 3.45 -47.50 21.38
C MET A 145 4.39 -46.64 22.23
N SER A 146 3.85 -45.79 23.12
CA SER A 146 4.65 -44.95 24.03
C SER A 146 5.41 -45.74 25.10
N TYR A 147 4.94 -46.94 25.46
CA TYR A 147 5.53 -47.79 26.50
C TYR A 147 6.08 -49.11 25.92
N TRP A 148 6.38 -49.15 24.62
CA TRP A 148 6.79 -50.37 23.93
C TRP A 148 8.08 -50.99 24.50
N GLU A 149 9.05 -50.16 24.83
CA GLU A 149 10.32 -50.61 25.43
C GLU A 149 10.13 -51.16 26.85
N ASP A 150 9.18 -50.62 27.63
CA ASP A 150 8.85 -51.18 28.95
C ASP A 150 8.15 -52.54 28.84
N ILE A 151 7.30 -52.73 27.81
CA ILE A 151 6.68 -54.03 27.49
C ILE A 151 7.76 -55.04 27.11
N LYS A 152 8.73 -54.65 26.26
CA LYS A 152 9.87 -55.49 25.87
C LYS A 152 10.73 -55.87 27.07
N ASP A 153 11.09 -54.91 27.92
CA ASP A 153 11.86 -55.16 29.14
C ASP A 153 11.16 -56.16 30.06
N ILE A 154 9.88 -55.93 30.40
CA ILE A 154 9.11 -56.85 31.25
C ILE A 154 9.02 -58.26 30.63
N SER A 155 8.78 -58.33 29.32
CA SER A 155 8.67 -59.61 28.62
C SER A 155 9.96 -60.43 28.67
N SER A 156 11.12 -59.77 28.68
CA SER A 156 12.43 -60.43 28.73
C SER A 156 12.69 -61.16 30.06
N HIS A 157 11.93 -60.81 31.10
CA HIS A 157 12.02 -61.36 32.45
C HIS A 157 10.86 -62.31 32.81
N CYS A 158 9.94 -62.56 31.87
CA CYS A 158 8.84 -63.50 32.08
C CYS A 158 9.30 -64.96 31.93
N LEU A 159 8.80 -65.85 32.79
CA LEU A 159 9.17 -67.27 32.80
C LEU A 159 8.46 -68.09 31.70
N MET A 160 7.38 -67.57 31.11
CA MET A 160 6.62 -68.20 30.02
C MET A 160 7.11 -67.71 28.65
N ASP A 161 6.79 -68.45 27.57
CA ASP A 161 7.03 -68.01 26.19
C ASP A 161 6.09 -66.86 25.78
N VAL A 162 6.39 -65.68 26.31
CA VAL A 162 5.70 -64.42 26.02
C VAL A 162 6.27 -63.79 24.73
N LYS A 163 7.37 -64.32 24.18
CA LYS A 163 8.05 -63.76 23.01
C LYS A 163 7.18 -63.81 21.75
N SER A 164 6.41 -64.88 21.57
CA SER A 164 5.46 -65.03 20.46
C SER A 164 4.36 -63.96 20.50
N LEU A 165 3.77 -63.75 21.68
CA LEU A 165 2.74 -62.72 21.90
C LEU A 165 3.30 -61.30 21.71
N VAL A 166 4.51 -61.03 22.19
CA VAL A 166 5.16 -59.72 21.98
C VAL A 166 5.39 -59.47 20.49
N ARG A 167 5.85 -60.46 19.71
CA ARG A 167 5.99 -60.31 18.25
C ARG A 167 4.66 -60.03 17.55
N GLU A 168 3.59 -60.69 17.97
CA GLU A 168 2.26 -60.45 17.39
C GLU A 168 1.69 -59.08 17.78
N LEU A 169 1.95 -58.62 19.00
CA LEU A 169 1.61 -57.26 19.42
C LEU A 169 2.48 -56.21 18.69
N GLU A 170 3.75 -56.51 18.41
CA GLU A 170 4.67 -55.64 17.64
C GLU A 170 4.10 -55.35 16.25
N LYS A 171 3.63 -56.39 15.55
CA LYS A 171 2.94 -56.25 14.27
C LYS A 171 1.75 -55.28 14.36
N ASN A 172 0.95 -55.38 15.41
CA ASN A 172 -0.21 -54.49 15.61
C ASN A 172 0.21 -53.03 15.89
N VAL A 173 1.29 -52.83 16.65
CA VAL A 173 1.88 -51.52 16.94
C VAL A 173 2.46 -50.90 15.67
N ASP A 174 3.19 -51.66 14.86
CA ASP A 174 3.79 -51.19 13.62
C ASP A 174 2.72 -50.82 12.58
N GLU A 175 1.66 -51.62 12.46
CA GLU A 175 0.49 -51.26 11.63
C GLU A 175 -0.13 -49.92 12.04
N TYR A 176 -0.26 -49.68 13.35
CA TYR A 176 -0.78 -48.42 13.86
C TYR A 176 0.23 -47.26 13.66
N ARG A 177 1.52 -47.51 13.76
CA ARG A 177 2.57 -46.52 13.50
C ARG A 177 2.48 -46.00 12.07
N GLN A 178 2.44 -46.92 11.10
CA GLN A 178 2.25 -46.57 9.68
C GLN A 178 0.97 -45.76 9.46
N PHE A 179 -0.12 -46.11 10.16
CA PHE A 179 -1.37 -45.35 10.10
C PHE A 179 -1.24 -43.92 10.64
N SER A 180 -0.60 -43.76 11.81
CA SER A 180 -0.40 -42.44 12.42
C SER A 180 0.39 -41.52 11.49
N GLU A 181 1.42 -42.05 10.84
CA GLU A 181 2.24 -41.31 9.88
C GLU A 181 1.43 -40.83 8.68
N LEU A 182 0.58 -41.69 8.09
CA LEU A 182 -0.29 -41.31 6.98
C LEU A 182 -1.31 -40.24 7.37
N ILE A 183 -1.89 -40.32 8.56
CA ILE A 183 -2.78 -39.29 9.08
C ILE A 183 -2.06 -37.97 9.28
N ASP A 184 -0.87 -38.00 9.87
CA ASP A 184 -0.11 -36.78 10.14
C ASP A 184 0.38 -36.14 8.84
N MET A 185 0.71 -36.94 7.83
CA MET A 185 0.94 -36.49 6.45
C MET A 185 -0.31 -35.77 5.90
N PHE A 186 -1.48 -36.41 5.98
CA PHE A 186 -2.74 -35.83 5.49
C PHE A 186 -3.11 -34.50 6.20
N LYS A 187 -2.80 -34.38 7.50
CA LYS A 187 -3.06 -33.14 8.27
C LYS A 187 -2.26 -31.95 7.76
N LYS A 188 -1.06 -32.15 7.21
CA LYS A 188 -0.21 -31.05 6.72
C LYS A 188 -0.87 -30.27 5.57
N PHE A 189 -1.78 -30.88 4.81
CA PHE A 189 -2.46 -30.23 3.69
C PHE A 189 -3.75 -29.47 4.07
N ARG A 190 -4.14 -29.43 5.35
CA ARG A 190 -5.40 -28.79 5.76
C ARG A 190 -5.24 -27.72 6.84
N ASN A 191 -5.61 -26.50 6.45
CA ASN A 191 -5.82 -25.38 7.36
C ASN A 191 -7.06 -25.64 8.24
N LYS A 192 -6.81 -25.80 9.55
CA LYS A 192 -7.71 -25.64 10.73
C LYS A 192 -9.08 -26.37 10.83
N SER A 193 -9.76 -26.85 9.79
CA SER A 193 -11.19 -27.24 9.92
C SER A 193 -11.51 -28.69 10.31
N LEU A 194 -10.58 -29.66 10.24
CA LEU A 194 -10.86 -31.08 10.57
C LEU A 194 -10.46 -31.57 11.95
N ARG A 195 -10.14 -30.67 12.88
CA ARG A 195 -10.06 -31.05 14.31
C ARG A 195 -11.37 -31.67 14.86
N LYS A 196 -12.47 -31.67 14.09
CA LYS A 196 -13.79 -32.15 14.51
C LYS A 196 -14.23 -33.51 13.94
N GLN A 197 -13.46 -34.21 13.10
CA GLN A 197 -13.68 -35.65 12.95
C GLN A 197 -12.86 -36.39 14.01
N ARG A 198 -13.56 -36.76 15.08
CA ARG A 198 -13.04 -37.60 16.15
C ARG A 198 -12.63 -38.95 15.55
N PHE A 199 -11.37 -39.13 15.19
CA PHE A 199 -10.68 -40.43 15.17
C PHE A 199 -10.62 -40.97 16.61
N LEU A 200 -11.78 -41.23 17.22
CA LEU A 200 -11.96 -41.73 18.59
C LEU A 200 -12.72 -43.05 18.63
N LYS A 201 -13.05 -43.62 17.46
CA LYS A 201 -13.71 -44.90 17.36
C LYS A 201 -12.76 -45.96 16.78
N VAL A 202 -13.17 -47.19 16.99
CA VAL A 202 -12.38 -48.42 17.01
C VAL A 202 -11.62 -48.64 15.69
N LYS A 203 -10.44 -49.30 15.70
CA LYS A 203 -9.61 -49.55 14.49
C LYS A 203 -10.42 -50.16 13.33
N GLU A 204 -11.39 -51.03 13.63
CA GLU A 204 -12.30 -51.65 12.65
C GLU A 204 -13.19 -50.64 11.91
N ASP A 205 -13.61 -49.55 12.58
CA ASP A 205 -14.53 -48.54 12.03
C ASP A 205 -13.88 -47.71 10.89
N TYR A 206 -12.54 -47.75 10.80
CA TYR A 206 -11.75 -46.97 9.84
C TYR A 206 -11.07 -47.82 8.76
N LYS A 207 -11.40 -49.12 8.65
CA LYS A 207 -10.69 -50.05 7.74
C LYS A 207 -10.71 -49.60 6.27
N ASP A 208 -11.83 -49.08 5.80
CA ASP A 208 -11.97 -48.62 4.41
C ASP A 208 -11.24 -47.28 4.19
N GLU A 209 -11.32 -46.37 5.16
CA GLU A 209 -10.60 -45.09 5.13
C GLU A 209 -9.08 -45.28 5.22
N LEU A 210 -8.63 -46.31 5.95
CA LEU A 210 -7.25 -46.77 6.04
C LEU A 210 -6.72 -47.26 4.69
N GLN A 211 -7.49 -48.10 4.01
CA GLN A 211 -7.11 -48.59 2.69
C GLN A 211 -7.08 -47.45 1.67
N LEU A 212 -8.00 -46.50 1.78
CA LEU A 212 -8.04 -45.30 0.95
C LEU A 212 -6.84 -44.38 1.20
N LEU A 213 -6.47 -44.13 2.46
CA LEU A 213 -5.27 -43.35 2.82
C LEU A 213 -3.99 -43.97 2.27
N LYS A 214 -3.84 -45.30 2.39
CA LYS A 214 -2.72 -46.03 1.79
C LYS A 214 -2.68 -45.87 0.27
N SER A 215 -3.84 -45.95 -0.39
CA SER A 215 -3.91 -45.75 -1.85
C SER A 215 -3.50 -44.34 -2.30
N TYR A 216 -3.56 -43.34 -1.42
CA TYR A 216 -3.18 -41.96 -1.69
C TYR A 216 -1.82 -41.54 -1.12
N GLU A 217 -1.08 -42.45 -0.49
CA GLU A 217 0.22 -42.16 0.12
C GLU A 217 1.18 -41.48 -0.86
N GLN A 218 1.33 -42.04 -2.06
CA GLN A 218 2.21 -41.47 -3.09
C GLN A 218 1.77 -40.08 -3.53
N LYS A 219 0.46 -39.85 -3.66
CA LYS A 219 -0.09 -38.53 -4.02
C LYS A 219 0.20 -37.50 -2.93
N MET A 220 0.07 -37.90 -1.66
CA MET A 220 0.43 -37.05 -0.52
C MET A 220 1.93 -36.73 -0.52
N LYS A 221 2.81 -37.71 -0.72
CA LYS A 221 4.26 -37.47 -0.80
C LYS A 221 4.63 -36.46 -1.89
N ILE A 222 4.13 -36.66 -3.11
CA ILE A 222 4.33 -35.73 -4.24
C ILE A 222 3.83 -34.32 -3.91
N THR A 223 2.67 -34.22 -3.24
CA THR A 223 2.11 -32.92 -2.85
C THR A 223 3.00 -32.21 -1.82
N LEU A 224 3.57 -32.93 -0.83
CA LEU A 224 4.49 -32.31 0.15
C LEU A 224 5.78 -31.85 -0.51
N GLU A 225 6.37 -32.69 -1.35
CA GLU A 225 7.61 -32.35 -2.07
C GLU A 225 7.45 -31.11 -2.95
N ARG A 226 6.25 -30.91 -3.52
CA ARG A 226 5.93 -29.74 -4.34
C ARG A 226 5.35 -28.57 -3.54
N SER A 227 5.01 -28.74 -2.25
CA SER A 227 4.41 -27.67 -1.44
C SER A 227 5.35 -26.50 -1.14
N GLU A 228 6.64 -26.66 -1.41
CA GLU A 228 7.63 -25.57 -1.34
C GLU A 228 7.63 -24.70 -2.62
N SER A 229 7.08 -25.20 -3.73
CA SER A 229 6.89 -24.42 -4.96
C SER A 229 5.70 -23.49 -4.81
N LEU A 230 5.93 -22.19 -4.99
CA LEU A 230 4.88 -21.17 -5.04
C LEU A 230 3.96 -21.42 -6.23
N MET A 231 4.53 -21.79 -7.38
CA MET A 231 3.76 -22.11 -8.57
C MET A 231 2.79 -23.28 -8.32
N PHE A 232 3.26 -24.34 -7.66
CA PHE A 232 2.41 -25.47 -7.29
C PHE A 232 1.31 -25.04 -6.33
N ASN A 233 1.62 -24.22 -5.32
CA ASN A 233 0.65 -23.73 -4.35
C ASN A 233 -0.43 -22.86 -5.00
N GLU A 234 -0.10 -22.01 -5.97
CA GLU A 234 -1.10 -21.23 -6.70
C GLU A 234 -2.03 -22.10 -7.54
N ILE A 235 -1.49 -23.08 -8.27
CA ILE A 235 -2.31 -24.05 -9.02
C ILE A 235 -3.22 -24.80 -8.03
N TRP A 236 -2.65 -25.23 -6.90
CA TRP A 236 -3.37 -25.93 -5.86
C TRP A 236 -4.54 -25.13 -5.30
N GLU A 237 -4.30 -23.87 -4.91
CA GLU A 237 -5.34 -22.98 -4.39
C GLU A 237 -6.46 -22.76 -5.42
N LYS A 238 -6.10 -22.57 -6.69
CA LYS A 238 -7.06 -22.37 -7.79
C LYS A 238 -7.90 -23.61 -8.04
N CYS A 239 -7.29 -24.77 -8.20
CA CYS A 239 -8.00 -26.04 -8.37
C CYS A 239 -8.90 -26.36 -7.14
N ASN A 240 -8.41 -26.04 -5.94
CA ASN A 240 -9.18 -26.20 -4.70
C ASN A 240 -10.37 -25.23 -4.63
N ALA A 241 -10.21 -23.98 -5.09
CA ALA A 241 -11.30 -23.01 -5.18
C ALA A 241 -12.38 -23.43 -6.21
N GLN A 242 -11.97 -24.06 -7.32
CA GLN A 242 -12.89 -24.62 -8.32
C GLN A 242 -13.68 -25.84 -7.80
N CYS A 243 -13.20 -26.49 -6.74
CA CYS A 243 -13.89 -27.60 -6.09
C CYS A 243 -14.99 -27.16 -5.08
N THR A 244 -15.46 -25.91 -5.15
CA THR A 244 -16.55 -25.39 -4.31
C THR A 244 -17.85 -26.20 -4.42
N SER A 245 -18.17 -26.71 -5.61
CA SER A 245 -19.39 -27.50 -5.89
C SER A 245 -19.41 -28.91 -5.29
N ILE A 246 -18.28 -29.41 -4.78
CA ILE A 246 -18.17 -30.76 -4.21
C ILE A 246 -17.73 -30.75 -2.74
N ARG A 247 -17.91 -29.62 -2.04
CA ARG A 247 -17.49 -29.48 -0.62
C ARG A 247 -18.19 -30.43 0.34
N ASP A 248 -19.36 -30.95 -0.03
CA ASP A 248 -20.12 -31.93 0.75
C ASP A 248 -19.58 -33.37 0.61
N GLN A 249 -18.62 -33.59 -0.30
CA GLN A 249 -17.98 -34.89 -0.49
C GLN A 249 -16.94 -35.19 0.60
N PRO A 250 -16.58 -36.47 0.80
CA PRO A 250 -15.55 -36.86 1.75
C PRO A 250 -14.22 -36.13 1.52
N PRO A 251 -13.52 -35.70 2.58
CA PRO A 251 -12.21 -35.06 2.54
C PRO A 251 -11.19 -35.63 1.56
N LEU A 252 -11.04 -36.96 1.56
CA LEU A 252 -10.07 -37.69 0.73
C LEU A 252 -10.46 -37.68 -0.75
N PHE A 253 -11.75 -37.65 -1.06
CA PHE A 253 -12.24 -37.52 -2.43
C PHE A 253 -11.91 -36.14 -3.01
N ILE A 254 -12.15 -35.08 -2.24
CA ILE A 254 -11.79 -33.71 -2.63
C ILE A 254 -10.28 -33.60 -2.86
N PHE A 255 -9.47 -34.12 -1.93
CA PHE A 255 -8.01 -34.15 -2.08
C PHE A 255 -7.59 -34.85 -3.37
N ASN A 256 -8.12 -36.04 -3.65
CA ASN A 256 -7.77 -36.80 -4.85
C ASN A 256 -8.14 -36.06 -6.14
N LYS A 257 -9.31 -35.40 -6.16
CA LYS A 257 -9.72 -34.59 -7.31
C LYS A 257 -8.78 -33.40 -7.52
N VAL A 258 -8.57 -32.59 -6.48
CA VAL A 258 -7.66 -31.43 -6.53
C VAL A 258 -6.27 -31.89 -6.95
N PHE A 259 -5.73 -32.96 -6.36
CA PHE A 259 -4.44 -33.50 -6.75
C PHE A 259 -4.39 -33.89 -8.23
N ASN A 260 -5.40 -34.59 -8.75
CA ASN A 260 -5.40 -35.00 -10.16
C ASN A 260 -5.47 -33.79 -11.10
N ASP A 261 -6.29 -32.79 -10.78
CA ASP A 261 -6.44 -31.57 -11.57
C ASP A 261 -5.14 -30.74 -11.54
N VAL A 262 -4.53 -30.60 -10.35
CA VAL A 262 -3.24 -29.93 -10.17
C VAL A 262 -2.14 -30.68 -10.89
N ASN A 263 -2.05 -32.01 -10.72
CA ASN A 263 -1.00 -32.81 -11.33
C ASN A 263 -1.14 -32.83 -12.84
N ARG A 264 -2.36 -32.90 -13.39
CA ARG A 264 -2.58 -32.74 -14.83
C ARG A 264 -2.08 -31.38 -15.30
N THR A 265 -2.50 -30.30 -14.65
CA THR A 265 -2.05 -28.93 -15.00
C THR A 265 -0.52 -28.80 -14.92
N TRP A 266 0.08 -29.37 -13.88
CA TRP A 266 1.52 -29.36 -13.64
C TRP A 266 2.29 -30.16 -14.69
N GLU A 267 1.82 -31.35 -15.07
CA GLU A 267 2.46 -32.17 -16.11
C GLU A 267 2.21 -31.61 -17.52
N ASP A 268 1.02 -31.05 -17.80
CA ASP A 268 0.74 -30.32 -19.04
C ASP A 268 1.72 -29.15 -19.18
N PHE A 269 1.98 -28.43 -18.08
CA PHE A 269 2.97 -27.36 -18.03
C PHE A 269 4.42 -27.87 -18.25
N LYS A 270 4.78 -29.07 -17.79
CA LYS A 270 6.08 -29.68 -18.11
C LYS A 270 6.19 -30.14 -19.56
N GLN A 271 5.15 -30.80 -20.09
CA GLN A 271 5.17 -31.47 -21.40
C GLN A 271 5.08 -30.49 -22.57
N VAL A 272 4.30 -29.43 -22.46
CA VAL A 272 4.22 -28.39 -23.50
C VAL A 272 5.52 -27.56 -23.56
N HIS A 273 6.43 -27.74 -22.59
CA HIS A 273 7.57 -26.87 -22.40
C HIS A 273 8.91 -27.62 -22.32
N SER A 274 9.52 -27.87 -23.48
CA SER A 274 10.99 -27.88 -23.55
C SER A 274 11.50 -26.55 -22.95
N ILE A 275 12.68 -26.52 -22.32
CA ILE A 275 13.24 -25.30 -21.68
C ILE A 275 13.10 -24.04 -22.56
N ALA A 276 13.33 -24.17 -23.87
CA ALA A 276 13.17 -23.07 -24.82
C ALA A 276 11.71 -22.58 -24.90
N PHE A 277 10.74 -23.49 -24.81
CA PHE A 277 9.32 -23.18 -24.77
C PHE A 277 8.81 -22.75 -23.40
N PHE A 278 9.44 -23.14 -22.28
CA PHE A 278 9.14 -22.62 -20.95
C PHE A 278 9.44 -21.12 -20.87
N ILE A 279 10.61 -20.75 -21.42
CA ILE A 279 11.04 -19.37 -21.61
C ILE A 279 10.06 -18.66 -22.56
N LEU A 280 9.68 -19.31 -23.66
CA LEU A 280 8.68 -18.75 -24.56
C LEU A 280 7.27 -18.72 -23.95
N ALA A 281 6.85 -19.56 -23.01
CA ALA A 281 5.47 -19.62 -22.49
C ALA A 281 5.22 -18.70 -21.30
N LEU A 282 6.25 -18.43 -20.50
CA LEU A 282 6.27 -17.29 -19.56
C LEU A 282 6.19 -15.95 -20.30
N LEU A 283 6.71 -15.89 -21.54
CA LEU A 283 6.69 -14.69 -22.39
C LEU A 283 5.49 -14.66 -23.38
N LYS A 284 5.00 -15.82 -23.85
CA LYS A 284 3.89 -16.00 -24.80
C LYS A 284 2.59 -16.15 -24.06
N THR A 285 1.83 -15.07 -24.05
CA THR A 285 0.63 -14.89 -23.24
C THR A 285 -0.62 -15.65 -23.69
N ASN A 286 -0.60 -16.49 -24.73
CA ASN A 286 -1.84 -16.97 -25.35
C ASN A 286 -2.04 -18.48 -25.52
N ILE A 287 -1.14 -19.36 -25.03
CA ILE A 287 -1.23 -20.78 -25.40
C ILE A 287 -1.98 -21.64 -24.36
N PHE A 288 -1.91 -21.37 -23.05
CA PHE A 288 -2.73 -22.10 -22.06
C PHE A 288 -3.01 -21.27 -20.79
N CYS A 289 -4.28 -21.24 -20.36
CA CYS A 289 -4.84 -20.52 -19.21
C CYS A 289 -4.29 -19.08 -18.98
N PRO A 290 -4.80 -18.06 -19.71
CA PRO A 290 -4.32 -16.66 -19.65
C PRO A 290 -4.20 -16.07 -18.25
N GLN A 291 -5.07 -16.50 -17.33
CA GLN A 291 -5.08 -16.06 -15.94
C GLN A 291 -3.84 -16.48 -15.16
N PHE A 292 -3.26 -17.66 -15.47
CA PHE A 292 -2.14 -18.23 -14.73
C PHE A 292 -0.81 -17.52 -15.02
N ASN A 293 -0.60 -17.13 -16.28
CA ASN A 293 0.54 -16.30 -16.68
C ASN A 293 0.48 -14.88 -16.08
N LEU A 294 -0.73 -14.34 -15.89
CA LEU A 294 -0.91 -13.04 -15.23
C LEU A 294 -0.51 -13.10 -13.75
N ASP A 295 -0.85 -14.18 -13.04
CA ASP A 295 -0.52 -14.36 -11.62
C ASP A 295 0.99 -14.60 -11.42
N LEU A 296 1.63 -15.44 -12.25
CA LEU A 296 3.10 -15.59 -12.29
C LEU A 296 3.83 -14.28 -12.62
N LYS A 297 3.35 -13.54 -13.62
CA LYS A 297 3.89 -12.22 -13.97
C LYS A 297 3.72 -11.23 -12.80
N ARG A 298 2.60 -11.30 -12.08
CA ARG A 298 2.32 -10.46 -10.90
C ARG A 298 3.22 -10.83 -9.71
N ILE A 299 3.48 -12.12 -9.48
CA ILE A 299 4.45 -12.59 -8.48
C ILE A 299 5.83 -12.07 -8.86
N LEU A 300 6.30 -12.29 -10.09
CA LEU A 300 7.61 -11.87 -10.55
C LEU A 300 7.79 -10.33 -10.48
N ILE A 301 6.75 -9.56 -10.80
CA ILE A 301 6.72 -8.10 -10.63
C ILE A 301 6.70 -7.69 -9.15
N SER A 302 6.06 -8.46 -8.26
CA SER A 302 6.08 -8.17 -6.82
C SER A 302 7.47 -8.39 -6.20
N TYR A 303 8.23 -9.35 -6.75
CA TYR A 303 9.61 -9.66 -6.35
C TYR A 303 10.68 -8.83 -7.10
N SER A 304 10.32 -8.11 -8.19
CA SER A 304 11.26 -7.28 -8.96
C SER A 304 11.81 -6.06 -8.21
N LYS A 305 11.31 -5.79 -7.00
CA LYS A 305 11.89 -4.81 -6.08
C LYS A 305 13.23 -5.27 -5.49
N ASP A 306 13.55 -6.56 -5.58
CA ASP A 306 14.87 -7.12 -5.26
C ASP A 306 15.44 -7.83 -6.50
N PRO A 307 16.42 -7.21 -7.19
CA PRO A 307 17.04 -7.78 -8.39
C PRO A 307 17.66 -9.16 -8.16
N ASN A 308 18.14 -9.45 -6.95
CA ASN A 308 18.73 -10.76 -6.64
C ASN A 308 17.67 -11.80 -6.24
N GLY A 309 16.46 -11.35 -5.87
CA GLY A 309 15.36 -12.21 -5.47
C GLY A 309 14.74 -12.99 -6.62
N ILE A 310 14.62 -12.38 -7.82
CA ILE A 310 14.00 -13.03 -8.99
C ILE A 310 14.79 -14.27 -9.43
N LYS A 311 16.12 -14.15 -9.55
CA LYS A 311 16.96 -15.26 -9.99
C LYS A 311 16.89 -16.45 -9.03
N GLN A 312 17.02 -16.18 -7.74
CA GLN A 312 16.97 -17.23 -6.72
C GLN A 312 15.59 -17.91 -6.71
N TYR A 313 14.52 -17.13 -6.82
CA TYR A 313 13.16 -17.65 -6.95
C TYR A 313 13.00 -18.57 -8.16
N LEU A 314 13.47 -18.14 -9.34
CA LEU A 314 13.41 -18.96 -10.55
C LEU A 314 14.20 -20.26 -10.38
N ILE A 315 15.40 -20.21 -9.79
CA ILE A 315 16.20 -21.41 -9.50
C ILE A 315 15.43 -22.39 -8.60
N ASP A 316 14.79 -21.88 -7.55
CA ASP A 316 14.05 -22.70 -6.59
C ASP A 316 12.80 -23.34 -7.24
N GLU A 317 12.03 -22.59 -8.04
CA GLU A 317 10.91 -23.16 -8.81
C GLU A 317 11.38 -24.22 -9.82
N MET A 318 12.51 -23.97 -10.50
CA MET A 318 13.07 -24.92 -11.45
C MET A 318 13.51 -26.24 -10.80
N LYS A 319 13.86 -26.25 -9.51
CA LYS A 319 14.16 -27.51 -8.78
C LYS A 319 12.93 -28.42 -8.72
N HIS A 320 11.74 -27.85 -8.60
CA HIS A 320 10.50 -28.62 -8.53
C HIS A 320 9.96 -29.00 -9.91
N LEU A 321 10.10 -28.10 -10.89
CA LEU A 321 9.60 -28.29 -12.24
C LEU A 321 10.47 -29.24 -13.07
N PHE A 322 11.79 -29.07 -13.00
CA PHE A 322 12.75 -29.87 -13.76
C PHE A 322 13.84 -30.42 -12.82
N PRO A 323 13.47 -31.31 -11.88
CA PRO A 323 14.43 -31.91 -10.94
C PRO A 323 15.54 -32.70 -11.65
N GLU A 324 15.29 -33.18 -12.87
CA GLU A 324 16.24 -33.90 -13.71
C GLU A 324 17.33 -33.00 -14.33
N HIS A 325 17.18 -31.68 -14.28
CA HIS A 325 18.22 -30.77 -14.76
C HIS A 325 19.33 -30.57 -13.71
N SER A 326 20.57 -30.49 -14.19
CA SER A 326 21.70 -30.12 -13.32
C SER A 326 21.52 -28.70 -12.78
N GLU A 327 22.13 -28.45 -11.62
CA GLU A 327 22.10 -27.13 -10.98
C GLU A 327 22.63 -26.04 -11.91
N GLU A 328 23.74 -26.30 -12.60
CA GLU A 328 24.33 -25.40 -13.60
C GLU A 328 23.34 -25.04 -14.71
N ARG A 329 22.59 -26.04 -15.21
CA ARG A 329 21.60 -25.81 -16.28
C ARG A 329 20.42 -24.97 -15.79
N ARG A 330 19.94 -25.21 -14.57
CA ARG A 330 18.88 -24.40 -13.95
C ARG A 330 19.33 -22.95 -13.75
N GLN A 331 20.56 -22.74 -13.27
CA GLN A 331 21.12 -21.41 -13.08
C GLN A 331 21.28 -20.64 -14.40
N GLN A 332 21.69 -21.30 -15.48
CA GLN A 332 21.77 -20.67 -16.81
C GLN A 332 20.39 -20.18 -17.24
N ILE A 333 19.37 -21.04 -17.17
CA ILE A 333 18.00 -20.71 -17.61
C ILE A 333 17.41 -19.58 -16.76
N ALA A 334 17.61 -19.61 -15.44
CA ALA A 334 17.17 -18.54 -14.56
C ALA A 334 17.85 -17.20 -14.89
N SER A 335 19.14 -17.23 -15.26
CA SER A 335 19.88 -16.03 -15.65
C SER A 335 19.38 -15.46 -16.98
N ASP A 336 19.16 -16.31 -17.98
CA ASP A 336 18.62 -15.90 -19.29
C ASP A 336 17.21 -15.29 -19.15
N LEU A 337 16.39 -15.85 -18.26
CA LEU A 337 15.05 -15.34 -17.96
C LEU A 337 15.09 -14.01 -17.21
N GLU A 338 15.97 -13.88 -16.23
CA GLU A 338 16.17 -12.66 -15.48
C GLU A 338 16.60 -11.50 -16.40
N GLU A 339 17.56 -11.74 -17.29
CA GLU A 339 18.04 -10.75 -18.26
C GLU A 339 16.91 -10.29 -19.19
N LYS A 340 16.13 -11.23 -19.74
CA LYS A 340 14.98 -10.91 -20.59
C LYS A 340 13.88 -10.16 -19.86
N LEU A 341 13.57 -10.55 -18.62
CA LEU A 341 12.56 -9.88 -17.81
C LEU A 341 12.99 -8.45 -17.44
N LYS A 342 14.26 -8.26 -17.04
CA LYS A 342 14.83 -6.92 -16.82
C LYS A 342 14.74 -6.07 -18.09
N THR A 343 15.07 -6.66 -19.23
CA THR A 343 14.99 -5.96 -20.52
C THR A 343 13.54 -5.60 -20.89
N GLU A 344 12.55 -6.47 -20.66
CA GLU A 344 11.13 -6.15 -20.88
C GLU A 344 10.67 -5.01 -19.95
N ILE A 345 11.02 -5.06 -18.66
CA ILE A 345 10.69 -4.02 -17.67
C ILE A 345 11.31 -2.69 -18.09
N ASP A 346 12.61 -2.66 -18.38
CA ASP A 346 13.33 -1.47 -18.81
C ASP A 346 12.72 -0.86 -20.08
N LEU A 347 12.26 -1.70 -21.02
CA LEU A 347 11.61 -1.25 -22.24
C LEU A 347 10.20 -0.72 -22.00
N ARG A 348 9.40 -1.36 -21.13
CA ARG A 348 8.09 -0.82 -20.73
C ARG A 348 8.24 0.54 -20.06
N GLU A 349 9.24 0.70 -19.19
CA GLU A 349 9.55 1.98 -18.57
C GLU A 349 10.03 3.04 -19.57
N LYS A 350 10.70 2.65 -20.66
CA LYS A 350 11.09 3.56 -21.75
C LYS A 350 9.93 3.92 -22.66
N PHE A 351 8.95 3.03 -22.81
CA PHE A 351 7.82 3.21 -23.73
C PHE A 351 6.69 4.05 -23.12
N GLN A 352 6.32 3.82 -21.86
CA GLN A 352 5.21 4.51 -21.20
C GLN A 352 5.28 6.05 -21.27
N PRO A 353 6.46 6.71 -21.12
CA PRO A 353 6.57 8.16 -21.27
C PRO A 353 6.07 8.71 -22.60
N TRP A 354 6.21 7.94 -23.68
CA TRP A 354 5.78 8.37 -25.02
C TRP A 354 4.27 8.30 -25.21
N ILE A 355 3.62 7.29 -24.63
CA ILE A 355 2.15 7.20 -24.61
C ILE A 355 1.57 8.40 -23.88
N GLU A 356 2.11 8.74 -22.71
CA GLU A 356 1.64 9.90 -21.95
C GLU A 356 1.91 11.22 -22.67
N LEU A 357 3.08 11.35 -23.33
CA LEU A 357 3.36 12.53 -24.14
C LEU A 357 2.35 12.67 -25.29
N LYS A 358 2.00 11.58 -25.98
CA LYS A 358 0.98 11.59 -27.04
C LYS A 358 -0.34 12.15 -26.53
N LYS A 359 -0.83 11.60 -25.42
CA LYS A 359 -2.08 12.02 -24.78
C LYS A 359 -2.07 13.49 -24.36
N VAL A 360 -1.00 13.93 -23.69
CA VAL A 360 -0.87 15.34 -23.26
C VAL A 360 -0.77 16.28 -24.45
N THR A 361 -0.07 15.89 -25.52
CA THR A 361 0.06 16.71 -26.73
C THR A 361 -1.30 16.89 -27.43
N GLU A 362 -2.06 15.80 -27.59
CA GLU A 362 -3.42 15.85 -28.15
C GLU A 362 -4.34 16.75 -27.31
N GLN A 363 -4.28 16.62 -25.97
CA GLN A 363 -5.05 17.47 -25.07
C GLN A 363 -4.66 18.95 -25.15
N MET A 364 -3.36 19.25 -25.17
CA MET A 364 -2.87 20.64 -25.23
C MET A 364 -3.19 21.31 -26.56
N LYS A 365 -3.25 20.55 -27.66
CA LYS A 365 -3.71 21.07 -28.95
C LYS A 365 -5.11 21.65 -28.84
N GLU A 366 -6.04 20.95 -28.19
CA GLU A 366 -7.44 21.39 -28.05
C GLU A 366 -7.59 22.72 -27.31
N TYR A 367 -6.68 23.02 -26.38
CA TYR A 367 -6.69 24.24 -25.57
C TYR A 367 -5.88 25.37 -26.19
N HIS A 368 -5.05 25.08 -27.19
CA HIS A 368 -4.14 26.05 -27.76
C HIS A 368 -4.91 27.18 -28.46
N PRO A 369 -4.60 28.48 -28.21
CA PRO A 369 -5.31 29.61 -28.83
C PRO A 369 -5.27 29.62 -30.37
N ARG A 370 -4.31 28.91 -30.96
CA ARG A 370 -4.13 28.74 -32.42
C ARG A 370 -4.31 27.30 -32.89
N LYS A 371 -5.15 26.50 -32.21
CA LYS A 371 -5.30 25.06 -32.49
C LYS A 371 -5.55 24.72 -33.96
N ASP A 372 -6.32 25.54 -34.67
CA ASP A 372 -6.65 25.34 -36.09
C ASP A 372 -5.44 25.50 -37.03
N LYS A 373 -4.35 26.10 -36.53
CA LYS A 373 -3.09 26.27 -37.28
C LYS A 373 -2.08 25.17 -37.00
N ILE A 374 -2.29 24.35 -35.96
CA ILE A 374 -1.37 23.27 -35.58
C ILE A 374 -1.76 22.02 -36.36
N ASN A 375 -0.99 21.73 -37.41
CA ASN A 375 -1.23 20.58 -38.27
C ASN A 375 -0.51 19.33 -37.78
N GLU A 376 -1.01 18.16 -38.17
CA GLU A 376 -0.29 16.90 -37.98
C GLU A 376 0.77 16.74 -39.06
N ASP A 377 2.03 16.99 -38.71
CA ASP A 377 3.17 16.76 -39.58
C ASP A 377 3.54 15.28 -39.68
N GLU A 378 4.34 14.94 -40.70
CA GLU A 378 4.71 13.56 -40.98
C GLU A 378 5.46 12.89 -39.82
N LYS A 379 6.33 13.64 -39.13
CA LYS A 379 7.11 13.09 -38.00
C LYS A 379 6.19 12.71 -36.84
N TRP A 380 5.16 13.51 -36.57
CA TRP A 380 4.15 13.20 -35.57
C TRP A 380 3.34 11.97 -35.95
N LYS A 381 2.88 11.89 -37.22
CA LYS A 381 2.11 10.75 -37.72
C LYS A 381 2.89 9.44 -37.65
N GLU A 382 4.18 9.47 -38.01
CA GLU A 382 5.05 8.31 -37.86
C GLU A 382 5.20 7.89 -36.39
N CYS A 383 5.44 8.84 -35.48
CA CYS A 383 5.47 8.55 -34.04
C CYS A 383 4.16 7.93 -33.56
N VAL A 384 3.01 8.55 -33.89
CA VAL A 384 1.69 8.06 -33.47
C VAL A 384 1.40 6.69 -34.04
N LYS A 385 1.71 6.44 -35.32
CA LYS A 385 1.53 5.13 -35.95
C LYS A 385 2.31 4.05 -35.21
N VAL A 386 3.56 4.34 -34.89
CA VAL A 386 4.44 3.45 -34.14
C VAL A 386 3.92 3.21 -32.72
N LEU A 387 3.46 4.25 -32.02
CA LEU A 387 2.88 4.14 -30.68
C LEU A 387 1.58 3.34 -30.67
N VAL A 388 0.69 3.56 -31.66
CA VAL A 388 -0.58 2.83 -31.78
C VAL A 388 -0.35 1.36 -32.06
N GLN A 389 0.57 1.03 -32.98
CA GLN A 389 0.97 -0.36 -33.24
C GLN A 389 1.47 -1.03 -31.95
N MET A 390 2.29 -0.32 -31.17
CA MET A 390 2.79 -0.85 -29.90
C MET A 390 1.73 -0.95 -28.81
N GLU A 391 0.81 0.00 -28.71
CA GLU A 391 -0.35 -0.10 -27.80
C GLU A 391 -1.26 -1.28 -28.17
N GLU A 392 -1.47 -1.53 -29.46
CA GLU A 392 -2.26 -2.66 -29.93
C GLU A 392 -1.55 -3.97 -29.63
N LEU A 393 -0.25 -4.08 -29.92
CA LEU A 393 0.54 -5.27 -29.64
C LEU A 393 0.65 -5.55 -28.12
N THR A 394 0.76 -4.51 -27.28
CA THR A 394 0.75 -4.68 -25.82
C THR A 394 -0.61 -5.12 -25.28
N ARG A 395 -1.72 -4.87 -26.02
CA ARG A 395 -3.08 -5.33 -25.69
C ARG A 395 -3.39 -6.72 -26.26
N THR A 396 -2.90 -7.06 -27.45
CA THR A 396 -3.17 -8.35 -28.10
C THR A 396 -2.33 -9.49 -27.56
N ASN A 397 -1.39 -9.21 -26.63
CA ASN A 397 -0.53 -10.23 -26.01
C ASN A 397 0.31 -10.99 -27.05
N GLU A 398 0.50 -10.40 -28.23
CA GLU A 398 1.35 -10.89 -29.31
C GLU A 398 2.78 -10.41 -29.07
N ASP A 399 3.75 -11.30 -29.32
CA ASP A 399 5.17 -11.10 -29.04
C ASP A 399 5.68 -9.78 -29.66
N ILE A 400 5.93 -8.77 -28.84
CA ILE A 400 6.70 -7.61 -29.27
C ILE A 400 8.17 -7.95 -29.06
N SER A 401 8.98 -7.91 -30.12
CA SER A 401 10.41 -8.08 -29.93
C SER A 401 10.97 -6.87 -29.17
N ILE A 402 11.86 -7.13 -28.21
CA ILE A 402 12.67 -6.13 -27.50
C ILE A 402 13.26 -5.10 -28.50
N GLU A 403 13.66 -5.59 -29.66
CA GLU A 403 14.20 -4.81 -30.76
C GLU A 403 13.15 -3.86 -31.37
N GLN A 404 11.92 -4.30 -31.56
CA GLN A 404 10.83 -3.44 -32.06
C GLN A 404 10.51 -2.33 -31.05
N ILE A 405 10.40 -2.60 -29.73
CA ILE A 405 10.15 -1.53 -28.72
C ILE A 405 11.30 -0.53 -28.69
N SER A 406 12.53 -1.03 -28.75
CA SER A 406 13.73 -0.19 -28.82
C SER A 406 13.71 0.72 -30.05
N GLN A 407 13.43 0.16 -31.23
CA GLN A 407 13.28 0.92 -32.48
C GLN A 407 12.18 1.98 -32.38
N CYS A 408 11.07 1.68 -31.72
CA CYS A 408 9.96 2.61 -31.53
C CYS A 408 10.33 3.78 -30.61
N CYS A 409 10.99 3.49 -29.48
CA CYS A 409 11.49 4.51 -28.57
C CYS A 409 12.55 5.38 -29.26
N ASN A 410 13.44 4.77 -30.06
CA ASN A 410 14.46 5.47 -30.82
C ASN A 410 13.84 6.39 -31.88
N ALA A 411 12.84 5.92 -32.64
CA ALA A 411 12.12 6.73 -33.61
C ALA A 411 11.48 7.96 -32.95
N CYS A 412 10.75 7.78 -31.85
CA CYS A 412 10.15 8.89 -31.10
C CYS A 412 11.22 9.87 -30.59
N THR A 413 12.36 9.35 -30.10
CA THR A 413 13.49 10.16 -29.65
C THR A 413 14.11 10.97 -30.80
N THR A 414 14.28 10.36 -31.98
CA THR A 414 14.83 11.04 -33.16
C THR A 414 13.91 12.17 -33.65
N TYR A 415 12.60 11.97 -33.63
CA TYR A 415 11.64 12.94 -34.15
C TYR A 415 11.31 14.06 -33.17
N ILE A 416 11.00 13.70 -31.93
CA ILE A 416 10.49 14.62 -30.90
C ILE A 416 11.63 15.11 -29.99
N GLY A 417 12.71 14.34 -29.83
CA GLY A 417 13.84 14.67 -28.96
C GLY A 417 13.77 13.96 -27.61
N GLU A 418 14.83 14.08 -26.82
CA GLU A 418 14.90 13.47 -25.49
C GLU A 418 14.07 14.27 -24.46
N GLY A 419 13.65 13.60 -23.38
CA GLY A 419 13.05 14.27 -22.22
C GLY A 419 11.70 13.70 -21.76
N ALA A 420 11.03 12.86 -22.56
CA ALA A 420 9.75 12.25 -22.17
C ALA A 420 9.86 11.48 -20.85
N LYS A 421 10.90 10.64 -20.70
CA LYS A 421 11.16 9.90 -19.45
C LYS A 421 11.34 10.84 -18.26
N SER A 422 12.06 11.94 -18.44
CA SER A 422 12.31 12.92 -17.38
C SER A 422 11.02 13.66 -16.97
N CYS A 423 10.19 14.05 -17.95
CA CYS A 423 8.87 14.64 -17.71
C CYS A 423 7.96 13.73 -16.89
N MET A 424 7.93 12.43 -17.24
CA MET A 424 7.19 11.43 -16.49
C MET A 424 7.74 11.28 -15.06
N ALA A 425 9.06 11.18 -14.90
CA ALA A 425 9.69 10.99 -13.59
C ALA A 425 9.42 12.14 -12.60
N ILE A 426 9.29 13.37 -13.08
CA ILE A 426 8.92 14.53 -12.23
C ILE A 426 7.41 14.71 -12.07
N GLY A 427 6.59 13.84 -12.65
CA GLY A 427 5.13 13.87 -12.57
C GLY A 427 4.48 14.97 -13.43
N LEU A 428 5.17 15.51 -14.43
CA LEU A 428 4.64 16.58 -15.28
C LEU A 428 3.40 16.08 -16.05
N PHE A 429 3.50 14.94 -16.74
CA PHE A 429 2.39 14.41 -17.53
C PHE A 429 1.16 14.09 -16.66
N ASP A 430 1.37 13.55 -15.47
CA ASP A 430 0.28 13.26 -14.52
C ASP A 430 -0.47 14.53 -14.12
N VAL A 431 0.26 15.61 -13.80
CA VAL A 431 -0.36 16.88 -13.45
C VAL A 431 -1.10 17.47 -14.65
N LEU A 432 -0.50 17.45 -15.84
CA LEU A 432 -1.14 17.97 -17.05
C LEU A 432 -2.42 17.20 -17.44
N ASN A 433 -2.41 15.88 -17.30
CA ASN A 433 -3.58 15.04 -17.56
C ASN A 433 -4.67 15.22 -16.48
N ARG A 434 -4.29 15.25 -15.20
CA ARG A 434 -5.25 15.38 -14.09
C ARG A 434 -5.94 16.75 -14.07
N CYS A 435 -5.22 17.80 -14.46
CA CYS A 435 -5.66 19.18 -14.32
C CYS A 435 -6.30 19.76 -15.60
N LYS A 436 -6.81 18.90 -16.49
CA LYS A 436 -7.30 19.26 -17.82
C LYS A 436 -8.27 20.47 -17.82
N ASP A 437 -9.20 20.52 -16.88
CA ASP A 437 -10.25 21.55 -16.84
C ASP A 437 -9.68 22.90 -16.39
N GLN A 438 -8.75 22.89 -15.41
CA GLN A 438 -8.06 24.10 -14.95
C GLN A 438 -7.08 24.62 -16.00
N LEU A 439 -6.41 23.74 -16.74
CA LEU A 439 -5.52 24.13 -17.84
C LEU A 439 -6.30 24.77 -18.99
N LYS A 440 -7.48 24.23 -19.31
CA LYS A 440 -8.39 24.85 -20.26
C LYS A 440 -8.78 26.26 -19.83
N ILE A 441 -9.10 26.47 -18.55
CA ILE A 441 -9.42 27.81 -18.02
C ILE A 441 -8.21 28.75 -18.14
N LEU A 442 -7.00 28.30 -17.81
CA LEU A 442 -5.77 29.09 -17.94
C LEU A 442 -5.51 29.51 -19.39
N ALA A 443 -5.86 28.67 -20.36
CA ALA A 443 -5.66 28.95 -21.78
C ALA A 443 -6.77 29.82 -22.40
N GLU A 444 -8.03 29.61 -22.01
CA GLU A 444 -9.18 30.24 -22.68
C GLU A 444 -9.73 31.49 -21.98
N ASN A 445 -9.59 31.60 -20.66
CA ASN A 445 -10.17 32.70 -19.90
C ASN A 445 -9.27 33.94 -19.97
N GLN A 446 -9.85 35.08 -20.37
CA GLN A 446 -9.15 36.35 -20.50
C GLN A 446 -8.44 36.78 -19.21
N ASN A 447 -9.00 36.46 -18.04
CA ASN A 447 -8.38 36.79 -16.75
C ASN A 447 -7.00 36.11 -16.54
N PHE A 448 -6.69 35.05 -17.29
CA PHE A 448 -5.43 34.32 -17.18
C PHE A 448 -4.58 34.43 -18.44
N ASN A 449 -5.19 34.45 -19.63
CA ASN A 449 -4.48 34.44 -20.90
C ASN A 449 -4.16 35.85 -21.44
N ASP A 450 -4.95 36.87 -21.12
CA ASP A 450 -4.66 38.25 -21.53
C ASP A 450 -3.77 38.96 -20.52
N GLU A 451 -2.71 39.61 -20.99
CA GLU A 451 -1.67 40.21 -20.14
C GLU A 451 -2.22 41.37 -19.29
N THR A 452 -3.15 42.15 -19.83
CA THR A 452 -3.77 43.29 -19.14
C THR A 452 -4.73 42.80 -18.05
N HIS A 453 -5.61 41.86 -18.39
CA HIS A 453 -6.56 41.28 -17.44
C HIS A 453 -5.86 40.41 -16.38
N PHE A 454 -4.72 39.80 -16.71
CA PHE A 454 -3.95 39.00 -15.78
C PHE A 454 -3.36 39.82 -14.63
N GLU A 455 -2.77 40.98 -14.91
CA GLU A 455 -2.25 41.83 -13.82
C GLU A 455 -3.36 42.37 -12.91
N ASN A 456 -4.54 42.71 -13.46
CA ASN A 456 -5.69 43.04 -12.61
C ASN A 456 -6.11 41.84 -11.74
N THR A 457 -6.14 40.64 -12.32
CA THR A 457 -6.41 39.40 -11.58
C THR A 457 -5.43 39.22 -10.43
N LEU A 458 -4.12 39.35 -10.66
CA LEU A 458 -3.11 39.23 -9.61
C LEU A 458 -3.27 40.31 -8.51
N ASN A 459 -3.65 41.54 -8.88
CA ASN A 459 -3.93 42.63 -7.94
C ASN A 459 -5.16 42.35 -7.06
N VAL A 460 -6.21 41.74 -7.61
CA VAL A 460 -7.38 41.31 -6.81
C VAL A 460 -6.98 40.22 -5.83
N LEU A 461 -6.26 39.20 -6.31
CA LEU A 461 -5.88 38.06 -5.48
C LEU A 461 -4.92 38.45 -4.35
N SER A 462 -3.99 39.37 -4.60
CA SER A 462 -3.06 39.86 -3.57
C SER A 462 -3.77 40.64 -2.45
N LYS A 463 -4.92 41.24 -2.74
CA LYS A 463 -5.77 41.95 -1.78
C LYS A 463 -6.83 41.07 -1.11
N SER A 464 -6.88 39.78 -1.46
CA SER A 464 -7.82 38.83 -0.85
C SER A 464 -7.56 38.68 0.65
N LYS A 465 -8.62 38.42 1.44
CA LYS A 465 -8.49 38.09 2.87
C LYS A 465 -8.07 36.63 3.11
N HIS A 466 -8.12 35.78 2.08
CA HIS A 466 -7.79 34.37 2.19
C HIS A 466 -6.32 34.12 1.83
N GLN A 467 -5.55 33.60 2.78
CA GLN A 467 -4.11 33.35 2.59
C GLN A 467 -3.83 32.40 1.42
N ASP A 468 -4.66 31.35 1.24
CA ASP A 468 -4.48 30.40 0.15
C ASP A 468 -4.60 31.05 -1.24
N ILE A 469 -5.42 32.10 -1.37
CA ILE A 469 -5.59 32.89 -2.59
C ILE A 469 -4.40 33.85 -2.79
N GLN A 470 -3.90 34.46 -1.72
CA GLN A 470 -2.70 35.31 -1.81
C GLN A 470 -1.48 34.47 -2.21
N ASP A 471 -1.31 33.30 -1.61
CA ASP A 471 -0.20 32.39 -1.87
C ASP A 471 -0.24 31.80 -3.29
N LEU A 472 -1.37 31.92 -3.99
CA LEU A 472 -1.54 31.50 -5.37
C LEU A 472 -0.91 32.51 -6.35
N VAL A 473 -0.80 33.79 -6.00
CA VAL A 473 -0.28 34.88 -6.88
C VAL A 473 1.09 34.53 -7.46
N THR A 474 2.03 34.09 -6.62
CA THR A 474 3.38 33.74 -7.04
C THR A 474 3.40 32.52 -7.96
N SER A 475 2.53 31.53 -7.69
CA SER A 475 2.40 30.33 -8.51
C SER A 475 1.77 30.64 -9.87
N LEU A 476 0.67 31.39 -9.90
CA LEU A 476 0.01 31.83 -11.13
C LEU A 476 0.95 32.65 -12.00
N ARG A 477 1.67 33.61 -11.43
CA ARG A 477 2.61 34.45 -12.19
C ARG A 477 3.67 33.61 -12.89
N HIS A 478 4.29 32.67 -12.16
CA HIS A 478 5.31 31.80 -12.74
C HIS A 478 4.73 30.84 -13.80
N VAL A 479 3.61 30.18 -13.49
CA VAL A 479 2.96 29.24 -14.41
C VAL A 479 2.51 29.96 -15.68
N ASN A 480 1.87 31.12 -15.56
CA ASN A 480 1.42 31.88 -16.71
C ASN A 480 2.60 32.32 -17.58
N SER A 481 3.64 32.92 -17.02
CA SER A 481 4.86 33.31 -17.79
C SER A 481 5.42 32.14 -18.58
N THR A 482 5.64 31.00 -17.90
CA THR A 482 6.19 29.80 -18.53
C THR A 482 5.28 29.24 -19.63
N MET A 483 3.98 29.15 -19.39
CA MET A 483 3.01 28.60 -20.36
C MET A 483 2.83 29.54 -21.55
N GLN A 484 2.81 30.86 -21.34
CA GLN A 484 2.75 31.87 -22.39
C GLN A 484 3.98 31.79 -23.29
N GLU A 485 5.19 31.80 -22.70
CA GLU A 485 6.45 31.75 -23.43
C GLU A 485 6.64 30.43 -24.20
N THR A 486 6.31 29.31 -23.56
CA THR A 486 6.64 27.99 -24.11
C THR A 486 5.54 27.44 -25.01
N LEU A 487 4.27 27.69 -24.69
CA LEU A 487 3.12 27.13 -25.42
C LEU A 487 2.31 28.21 -26.13
N TRP A 488 1.65 29.12 -25.40
CA TRP A 488 0.53 29.91 -25.94
C TRP A 488 0.91 31.01 -26.93
N LYS A 489 1.99 31.75 -26.66
CA LYS A 489 2.52 32.78 -27.58
C LYS A 489 3.55 32.22 -28.55
N CYS A 490 3.97 30.97 -28.37
CA CYS A 490 4.93 30.32 -29.27
C CYS A 490 4.26 30.05 -30.63
N PRO A 491 4.88 30.44 -31.77
CA PRO A 491 4.35 30.10 -33.09
C PRO A 491 4.62 28.61 -33.39
N LEU A 492 3.72 27.76 -32.92
CA LEU A 492 3.74 26.33 -33.19
C LEU A 492 2.92 26.04 -34.47
N GLU A 493 3.57 25.50 -35.49
CA GLU A 493 2.94 25.19 -36.79
C GLU A 493 2.47 23.73 -36.88
N ASP A 494 3.08 22.85 -36.08
CA ASP A 494 2.84 21.41 -36.13
C ASP A 494 2.86 20.71 -34.77
N MET A 495 2.31 19.50 -34.73
CA MET A 495 2.19 18.67 -33.54
C MET A 495 3.55 18.26 -32.97
N THR A 496 4.55 17.99 -33.80
CA THR A 496 5.91 17.71 -33.34
C THR A 496 6.50 18.88 -32.54
N SER A 497 6.27 20.11 -33.01
CA SER A 497 6.71 21.33 -32.34
C SER A 497 5.97 21.54 -31.02
N LEU A 498 4.66 21.24 -30.97
CA LEU A 498 3.89 21.26 -29.73
C LEU A 498 4.40 20.23 -28.71
N ALA A 499 4.67 18.99 -29.13
CA ALA A 499 5.24 17.96 -28.27
C ALA A 499 6.61 18.39 -27.71
N LYS A 500 7.47 18.97 -28.56
CA LYS A 500 8.76 19.55 -28.14
C LYS A 500 8.61 20.67 -27.13
N ALA A 501 7.63 21.54 -27.33
CA ALA A 501 7.35 22.63 -26.40
C ALA A 501 6.88 22.11 -25.03
N ILE A 502 6.04 21.07 -25.01
CA ILE A 502 5.63 20.39 -23.77
C ILE A 502 6.85 19.78 -23.06
N LEU A 503 7.74 19.10 -23.78
CA LEU A 503 8.97 18.57 -23.20
C LEU A 503 9.87 19.68 -22.64
N LYS A 504 9.91 20.87 -23.26
CA LYS A 504 10.65 22.01 -22.73
C LYS A 504 10.13 22.54 -21.40
N LEU A 505 8.89 22.26 -21.00
CA LEU A 505 8.39 22.64 -19.67
C LEU A 505 9.20 21.96 -18.55
N TYR A 506 9.78 20.79 -18.82
CA TYR A 506 10.70 20.12 -17.90
C TYR A 506 11.96 20.93 -17.57
N SER A 507 12.40 21.83 -18.46
CA SER A 507 13.58 22.68 -18.24
C SER A 507 13.46 23.54 -16.96
N ASN A 508 12.22 23.81 -16.53
CA ASN A 508 11.91 24.55 -15.30
C ASN A 508 11.80 23.63 -14.05
N GLY A 509 12.09 22.33 -14.21
CA GLY A 509 12.24 21.35 -13.14
C GLY A 509 10.97 21.02 -12.35
N GLN A 510 11.17 20.40 -11.18
CA GLN A 510 10.07 20.06 -10.26
C GLN A 510 9.34 21.29 -9.70
N GLU A 511 9.96 22.47 -9.72
CA GLU A 511 9.34 23.69 -9.20
C GLU A 511 8.11 24.09 -10.02
N PHE A 512 8.22 24.03 -11.35
CA PHE A 512 7.09 24.26 -12.24
C PHE A 512 5.93 23.29 -11.95
N VAL A 513 6.22 21.99 -11.82
CA VAL A 513 5.21 20.95 -11.52
C VAL A 513 4.50 21.22 -10.19
N LYS A 514 5.24 21.64 -9.15
CA LYS A 514 4.64 22.01 -7.86
C LYS A 514 3.73 23.24 -7.98
N LYS A 515 4.15 24.26 -8.72
CA LYS A 515 3.39 25.51 -8.88
C LYS A 515 2.14 25.31 -9.76
N ILE A 516 2.24 24.60 -10.87
CA ILE A 516 1.07 24.31 -11.73
C ILE A 516 0.07 23.42 -11.00
N LYS A 517 0.53 22.42 -10.23
CA LYS A 517 -0.35 21.64 -9.37
C LYS A 517 -1.10 22.53 -8.37
N LYS A 518 -0.40 23.44 -7.69
CA LYS A 518 -1.03 24.40 -6.76
C LYS A 518 -2.08 25.27 -7.46
N CYS A 519 -1.82 25.72 -8.68
CA CYS A 519 -2.80 26.47 -9.47
C CYS A 519 -4.04 25.63 -9.80
N CYS A 520 -3.85 24.35 -10.07
CA CYS A 520 -4.93 23.46 -10.49
C CYS A 520 -5.69 22.82 -9.31
N ASP A 521 -5.14 22.84 -8.10
CA ASP A 521 -5.85 22.45 -6.88
C ASP A 521 -6.88 23.52 -6.46
N MET A 522 -6.80 24.72 -7.02
CA MET A 522 -7.75 25.82 -6.81
C MET A 522 -8.84 25.84 -7.89
N ASP A 523 -10.01 26.35 -7.53
CA ASP A 523 -11.10 26.57 -8.49
C ASP A 523 -10.90 27.90 -9.23
N LEU A 524 -10.25 27.84 -10.39
CA LEU A 524 -9.96 29.01 -11.21
C LEU A 524 -11.22 29.69 -11.78
N ASN A 525 -12.34 28.96 -11.92
CA ASN A 525 -13.61 29.55 -12.34
C ASN A 525 -14.21 30.42 -11.23
N THR A 526 -14.17 29.92 -9.99
CA THR A 526 -14.57 30.72 -8.82
C THR A 526 -13.68 31.96 -8.69
N ILE A 527 -12.36 31.82 -8.87
CA ILE A 527 -11.44 32.97 -8.90
C ILE A 527 -11.80 33.97 -10.00
N SER A 528 -12.06 33.51 -11.22
CA SER A 528 -12.44 34.39 -12.32
C SER A 528 -13.75 35.14 -12.03
N THR A 529 -14.70 34.48 -11.37
CA THR A 529 -15.97 35.08 -10.94
C THR A 529 -15.74 36.16 -9.88
N LEU A 530 -14.90 35.87 -8.87
CA LEU A 530 -14.52 36.83 -7.83
C LEU A 530 -13.84 38.08 -8.41
N VAL A 531 -12.97 37.91 -9.41
CA VAL A 531 -12.32 39.03 -10.10
C VAL A 531 -13.36 39.89 -10.82
N LYS A 532 -14.31 39.26 -11.54
CA LYS A 532 -15.40 39.99 -12.23
C LYS A 532 -16.31 40.74 -11.26
N GLU A 533 -16.64 40.13 -10.12
CA GLU A 533 -17.44 40.78 -9.07
C GLU A 533 -16.69 41.94 -8.43
N ALA A 534 -15.39 41.77 -8.12
CA ALA A 534 -14.54 42.83 -7.59
C ALA A 534 -14.35 43.98 -8.58
N ASP A 535 -14.26 43.69 -9.87
CA ASP A 535 -14.23 44.71 -10.93
C ASP A 535 -15.57 45.47 -10.99
N LYS A 536 -16.69 44.74 -10.99
CA LYS A 536 -18.03 45.34 -10.99
C LYS A 536 -18.23 46.28 -9.80
N LEU A 537 -17.91 45.83 -8.59
CA LEU A 537 -18.03 46.64 -7.37
C LEU A 537 -17.16 47.89 -7.42
N ARG A 538 -15.93 47.77 -7.91
CA ARG A 538 -15.02 48.92 -8.09
C ARG A 538 -15.58 49.91 -9.12
N THR A 539 -16.13 49.43 -10.22
CA THR A 539 -16.78 50.28 -11.24
C THR A 539 -18.00 51.01 -10.66
N GLU A 540 -18.86 50.32 -9.91
CA GLU A 540 -20.02 50.92 -9.24
C GLU A 540 -19.58 51.99 -8.21
N GLU A 541 -18.51 51.73 -7.46
CA GLU A 541 -17.94 52.68 -6.50
C GLU A 541 -17.35 53.91 -7.19
N SER A 542 -16.55 53.74 -8.24
CA SER A 542 -16.03 54.84 -9.06
C SER A 542 -17.16 55.67 -9.67
N LEU A 543 -18.21 55.04 -10.20
CA LEU A 543 -19.39 55.74 -10.72
C LEU A 543 -20.07 56.57 -9.61
N LYS A 544 -20.27 55.98 -8.43
CA LYS A 544 -20.86 56.69 -7.29
C LYS A 544 -20.01 57.88 -6.84
N GLN A 545 -18.68 57.72 -6.79
CA GLN A 545 -17.77 58.79 -6.42
C GLN A 545 -17.74 59.92 -7.45
N LEU A 546 -17.78 59.61 -8.76
CA LEU A 546 -17.93 60.61 -9.82
C LEU A 546 -19.26 61.37 -9.72
N LYS A 547 -20.38 60.68 -9.44
CA LYS A 547 -21.67 61.33 -9.18
C LYS A 547 -21.63 62.24 -7.95
N ASN A 548 -20.95 61.82 -6.87
CA ASN A 548 -20.75 62.66 -5.69
C ASN A 548 -19.88 63.89 -5.99
N ALA A 549 -18.85 63.72 -6.82
CA ALA A 549 -18.00 64.83 -7.26
C ALA A 549 -18.80 65.89 -8.01
N MET A 550 -19.83 65.51 -8.77
CA MET A 550 -20.71 66.49 -9.42
C MET A 550 -21.49 67.37 -8.45
N GLY A 551 -21.80 66.86 -7.25
CA GLY A 551 -22.51 67.62 -6.22
C GLY A 551 -21.60 68.52 -5.37
N ALA A 552 -20.42 68.05 -5.00
CA ALA A 552 -19.56 68.71 -4.00
C ALA A 552 -18.05 68.67 -4.33
N GLY A 553 -17.68 68.31 -5.55
CA GLY A 553 -16.29 68.18 -5.97
C GLY A 553 -15.62 69.51 -6.32
N GLU A 554 -14.30 69.53 -6.19
CA GLU A 554 -13.44 70.68 -6.51
C GLU A 554 -12.18 70.19 -7.25
N TRP A 555 -11.98 70.68 -8.47
CA TRP A 555 -10.73 70.53 -9.21
C TRP A 555 -9.66 71.41 -8.61
N GLN A 556 -8.49 70.85 -8.30
CA GLN A 556 -7.35 71.55 -7.71
C GLN A 556 -6.13 71.39 -8.61
N PHE A 557 -5.59 72.50 -9.08
CA PHE A 557 -4.39 72.51 -9.92
C PHE A 557 -3.15 72.75 -9.05
N ALA A 558 -1.99 72.27 -9.50
CA ALA A 558 -0.73 72.54 -8.80
C ALA A 558 -0.49 74.04 -8.62
N SER A 559 0.16 74.42 -7.52
CA SER A 559 0.74 75.77 -7.38
C SER A 559 2.06 75.89 -8.15
N CYS A 560 2.55 77.11 -8.32
CA CYS A 560 3.87 77.36 -8.93
C CYS A 560 4.98 76.59 -8.19
N GLU A 561 4.94 76.62 -6.86
CA GLU A 561 5.90 75.91 -6.00
C GLU A 561 5.86 74.38 -6.22
N ASP A 562 4.66 73.78 -6.26
CA ASP A 562 4.52 72.33 -6.45
C ASP A 562 5.01 71.90 -7.85
N VAL A 563 4.80 72.72 -8.90
CA VAL A 563 5.32 72.46 -10.25
C VAL A 563 6.84 72.57 -10.32
N LEU A 564 7.44 73.59 -9.70
CA LEU A 564 8.89 73.79 -9.70
C LEU A 564 9.62 72.71 -8.88
N LYS A 565 9.01 72.21 -7.81
CA LYS A 565 9.52 71.06 -7.03
C LYS A 565 9.31 69.70 -7.74
N GLY A 566 8.68 69.68 -8.92
CA GLY A 566 8.50 68.47 -9.71
C GLY A 566 7.50 67.47 -9.13
N LYS A 567 6.58 67.89 -8.26
CA LYS A 567 5.57 67.01 -7.64
C LYS A 567 4.48 66.65 -8.66
N LYS A 568 4.69 65.58 -9.42
CA LYS A 568 3.75 65.10 -10.45
C LYS A 568 2.36 64.78 -9.89
N GLU A 569 2.31 64.19 -8.70
CA GLU A 569 1.08 63.76 -8.01
C GLU A 569 0.14 64.92 -7.61
N LYS A 570 0.58 66.17 -7.77
CA LYS A 570 -0.22 67.37 -7.45
C LYS A 570 -0.63 68.19 -8.67
N GLN A 571 -0.31 67.73 -9.88
CA GLN A 571 -0.52 68.50 -11.11
C GLN A 571 -2.00 68.84 -11.34
N LEU A 572 -2.88 67.90 -11.03
CA LEU A 572 -4.32 68.06 -11.07
C LEU A 572 -4.92 67.00 -10.14
N ASN A 573 -5.70 67.47 -9.17
CA ASN A 573 -6.41 66.62 -8.23
C ASN A 573 -7.90 66.93 -8.27
N LEU A 574 -8.71 65.93 -7.94
CA LEU A 574 -10.14 66.08 -7.74
C LEU A 574 -10.45 65.81 -6.27
N LYS A 575 -10.81 66.86 -5.53
CA LYS A 575 -11.23 66.72 -4.14
C LYS A 575 -12.73 66.45 -4.09
N ILE A 576 -13.12 65.36 -3.44
CA ILE A 576 -14.51 64.92 -3.25
C ILE A 576 -14.71 64.70 -1.75
N ASN A 577 -15.34 65.65 -1.06
CA ASN A 577 -15.43 65.64 0.41
C ASN A 577 -14.04 65.52 1.07
N ASP A 578 -13.80 64.42 1.82
CA ASP A 578 -12.52 64.12 2.48
C ASP A 578 -11.55 63.33 1.60
N THR A 579 -11.98 62.85 0.44
CA THR A 579 -11.16 62.07 -0.50
C THR A 579 -10.52 63.01 -1.53
N VAL A 580 -9.25 62.77 -1.86
CA VAL A 580 -8.54 63.47 -2.94
C VAL A 580 -8.07 62.43 -3.93
N TRP A 581 -8.49 62.56 -5.18
CA TRP A 581 -7.99 61.74 -6.28
C TRP A 581 -6.87 62.46 -7.01
N SER A 582 -5.76 61.76 -7.25
CA SER A 582 -4.68 62.24 -8.12
C SER A 582 -5.10 62.19 -9.59
N TYR A 583 -4.31 62.85 -10.45
CA TYR A 583 -4.49 62.82 -11.90
C TYR A 583 -4.66 61.39 -12.45
N GLU A 584 -3.81 60.46 -12.01
CA GLU A 584 -3.85 59.06 -12.42
C GLU A 584 -5.11 58.35 -11.92
N GLU A 585 -5.47 58.54 -10.65
CA GLU A 585 -6.66 57.93 -10.04
C GLU A 585 -7.97 58.41 -10.70
N ILE A 586 -8.03 59.68 -11.10
CA ILE A 586 -9.15 60.23 -11.86
C ILE A 586 -9.26 59.53 -13.21
N GLY A 587 -8.15 59.46 -13.96
CA GLY A 587 -8.11 58.81 -15.27
C GLY A 587 -8.54 57.35 -15.20
N GLU A 588 -7.95 56.58 -14.29
CA GLU A 588 -8.33 55.17 -14.08
C GLU A 588 -9.80 55.00 -13.70
N SER A 589 -10.33 55.87 -12.84
CA SER A 589 -11.73 55.80 -12.41
C SER A 589 -12.69 56.12 -13.56
N ILE A 590 -12.35 57.10 -14.41
CA ILE A 590 -13.13 57.43 -15.60
C ILE A 590 -13.06 56.29 -16.62
N ASP A 591 -11.87 55.74 -16.91
CA ASP A 591 -11.70 54.65 -17.86
C ASP A 591 -12.49 53.39 -17.45
N ARG A 592 -12.45 53.03 -16.16
CA ARG A 592 -13.22 51.89 -15.62
C ARG A 592 -14.72 52.08 -15.83
N VAL A 593 -15.22 53.29 -15.60
CA VAL A 593 -16.65 53.60 -15.75
C VAL A 593 -17.03 53.63 -17.23
N LEU A 594 -16.23 54.27 -18.10
CA LEU A 594 -16.43 54.29 -19.56
C LEU A 594 -16.54 52.88 -20.15
N LEU A 595 -15.75 51.93 -19.65
CA LEU A 595 -15.74 50.54 -20.13
C LEU A 595 -16.80 49.65 -19.46
N GLY A 596 -17.24 50.00 -18.24
CA GLY A 596 -17.94 49.08 -17.36
C GLY A 596 -19.42 49.39 -17.09
N VAL A 597 -19.93 50.56 -17.46
CA VAL A 597 -21.32 50.95 -17.19
C VAL A 597 -22.15 51.11 -18.47
N GLU A 598 -23.47 51.10 -18.33
CA GLU A 598 -24.35 51.27 -19.48
C GLU A 598 -24.35 52.71 -20.01
N LYS A 599 -24.65 52.87 -21.31
CA LYS A 599 -24.68 54.18 -21.98
C LYS A 599 -25.59 55.20 -21.30
N GLN A 600 -26.64 54.74 -20.61
CA GLN A 600 -27.56 55.62 -19.91
C GLN A 600 -26.94 56.19 -18.62
N GLU A 601 -26.17 55.39 -17.88
CA GLU A 601 -25.46 55.82 -16.68
C GLU A 601 -24.28 56.75 -17.01
N LEU A 602 -23.63 56.53 -18.17
CA LEU A 602 -22.57 57.42 -18.65
C LEU A 602 -23.05 58.86 -18.90
N LYS A 603 -24.28 59.04 -19.38
CA LYS A 603 -24.85 60.39 -19.59
C LYS A 603 -24.93 61.19 -18.30
N GLU A 604 -25.10 60.52 -17.16
CA GLU A 604 -25.21 61.19 -15.86
C GLU A 604 -23.87 61.80 -15.41
N ILE A 605 -22.74 61.30 -15.91
CA ILE A 605 -21.39 61.77 -15.57
C ILE A 605 -20.65 62.39 -16.77
N GLU A 606 -21.32 62.61 -17.89
CA GLU A 606 -20.71 63.12 -19.12
C GLU A 606 -20.04 64.49 -18.89
N SER A 607 -20.67 65.34 -18.07
CA SER A 607 -20.13 66.68 -17.77
C SER A 607 -18.80 66.62 -17.01
N ILE A 608 -18.63 65.71 -16.05
CA ILE A 608 -17.37 65.60 -15.30
C ILE A 608 -16.24 65.02 -16.15
N ILE A 609 -16.56 64.12 -17.10
CA ILE A 609 -15.61 63.61 -18.09
C ILE A 609 -15.13 64.74 -19.01
N GLN A 610 -16.05 65.57 -19.51
CA GLN A 610 -15.71 66.73 -20.35
C GLN A 610 -14.87 67.78 -19.57
N GLN A 611 -15.23 68.03 -18.31
CA GLN A 611 -14.46 68.92 -17.45
C GLN A 611 -13.05 68.38 -17.21
N PHE A 612 -12.88 67.08 -17.00
CA PHE A 612 -11.56 66.47 -16.83
C PHE A 612 -10.67 66.73 -18.06
N GLU A 613 -11.17 66.53 -19.28
CA GLU A 613 -10.44 66.87 -20.52
C GLU A 613 -10.01 68.35 -20.56
N GLY A 614 -10.92 69.27 -20.22
CA GLY A 614 -10.61 70.70 -20.11
C GLY A 614 -9.54 71.00 -19.06
N CYS A 615 -9.63 70.37 -17.89
CA CYS A 615 -8.67 70.50 -16.80
C CYS A 615 -7.27 69.98 -17.19
N LYS A 616 -7.16 68.90 -17.97
CA LYS A 616 -5.86 68.42 -18.48
C LYS A 616 -5.15 69.48 -19.31
N GLU A 617 -5.90 70.17 -20.18
CA GLU A 617 -5.36 71.25 -21.00
C GLU A 617 -4.97 72.48 -20.16
N ILE A 618 -5.82 72.91 -19.23
CA ILE A 618 -5.53 74.02 -18.31
C ILE A 618 -4.24 73.73 -17.52
N SER A 619 -4.14 72.54 -16.92
CA SER A 619 -2.97 72.10 -16.16
C SER A 619 -1.71 72.08 -17.03
N SER A 620 -1.81 71.60 -18.27
CA SER A 620 -0.71 71.62 -19.23
C SER A 620 -0.22 73.03 -19.55
N TYR A 621 -1.13 73.99 -19.76
CA TYR A 621 -0.77 75.40 -19.99
C TYR A 621 -0.11 76.05 -18.77
N GLN A 622 -0.64 75.78 -17.56
CA GLN A 622 -0.07 76.25 -16.30
C GLN A 622 1.35 75.74 -16.06
N ILE A 623 1.53 74.42 -16.16
CA ILE A 623 2.85 73.78 -15.99
C ILE A 623 3.84 74.35 -17.00
N ALA A 624 3.43 74.51 -18.26
CA ALA A 624 4.29 75.08 -19.30
C ALA A 624 4.63 76.56 -19.04
N PHE A 625 3.70 77.35 -18.51
CA PHE A 625 3.92 78.75 -18.15
C PHE A 625 4.93 78.87 -16.98
N TRP A 626 4.72 78.14 -15.88
CA TRP A 626 5.59 78.22 -14.70
C TRP A 626 6.98 77.63 -14.94
N LYS A 627 7.10 76.50 -15.66
CA LYS A 627 8.41 75.91 -16.03
C LYS A 627 9.25 76.83 -16.91
N LYS A 628 8.61 77.78 -17.60
CA LYS A 628 9.27 78.80 -18.42
C LYS A 628 9.52 80.11 -17.67
N GLY A 629 9.38 80.12 -16.34
CA GLY A 629 9.65 81.29 -15.51
C GLY A 629 8.50 82.30 -15.40
N GLY A 630 7.30 81.99 -15.92
CA GLY A 630 6.15 82.87 -15.75
C GLY A 630 5.73 82.99 -14.28
N ARG A 631 5.37 84.20 -13.85
CA ARG A 631 4.89 84.52 -12.49
C ARG A 631 3.67 85.43 -12.59
N ILE A 632 2.74 85.31 -11.64
CA ILE A 632 1.53 86.13 -11.57
C ILE A 632 1.63 87.02 -10.34
N ASP A 633 1.79 88.31 -10.56
CA ASP A 633 1.57 89.31 -9.50
C ASP A 633 0.05 89.41 -9.26
N ILE A 634 -0.33 89.53 -7.99
CA ILE A 634 -1.72 89.43 -7.50
C ILE A 634 -2.69 90.26 -8.38
N GLU A 635 -3.48 89.57 -9.21
CA GLU A 635 -4.55 90.19 -10.01
C GLU A 635 -5.92 89.92 -9.37
N ASN A 636 -6.67 90.99 -9.08
CA ASN A 636 -8.09 90.92 -8.74
C ASN A 636 -8.90 90.78 -10.03
N ASN A 637 -9.25 89.55 -10.42
CA ASN A 637 -10.27 89.35 -11.44
C ASN A 637 -11.67 89.47 -10.80
N GLU A 638 -12.52 90.33 -11.36
CA GLU A 638 -13.92 90.61 -10.95
C GLU A 638 -14.85 89.37 -10.95
N LYS A 639 -14.34 88.19 -11.35
CA LYS A 639 -15.07 86.91 -11.38
C LYS A 639 -14.54 85.86 -10.39
N GLY A 640 -13.93 86.29 -9.29
CA GLY A 640 -13.87 85.47 -8.06
C GLY A 640 -12.73 84.46 -7.99
N GLY A 641 -11.48 84.93 -7.98
CA GLY A 641 -10.36 84.16 -7.48
C GLY A 641 -9.10 85.01 -7.36
N ILE A 642 -8.62 85.25 -6.14
CA ILE A 642 -7.29 85.81 -5.89
C ILE A 642 -6.28 84.77 -6.41
N GLN A 643 -5.71 84.98 -7.59
CA GLN A 643 -4.62 84.16 -8.09
C GLN A 643 -3.31 84.76 -7.57
N ASN A 644 -2.67 84.01 -6.67
CA ASN A 644 -1.31 84.23 -6.21
C ASN A 644 -0.53 82.96 -6.57
N ASP A 645 0.73 83.09 -7.01
CA ASP A 645 1.62 81.97 -7.33
C ASP A 645 1.70 80.91 -6.21
N ASP A 646 1.48 81.32 -4.96
CA ASP A 646 1.51 80.46 -3.77
C ASP A 646 0.20 79.66 -3.53
N LYS A 647 -0.92 79.99 -4.19
CA LYS A 647 -2.21 79.31 -3.99
C LYS A 647 -2.63 78.50 -5.21
N PRO A 648 -3.05 77.23 -5.03
CA PRO A 648 -3.54 76.41 -6.13
C PRO A 648 -4.83 77.00 -6.71
N LEU A 649 -4.93 77.00 -8.05
CA LEU A 649 -6.19 77.30 -8.73
C LEU A 649 -7.20 76.22 -8.36
N LYS A 650 -8.44 76.65 -8.10
CA LYS A 650 -9.55 75.78 -7.73
C LYS A 650 -10.75 76.06 -8.62
N LEU A 651 -11.34 75.02 -9.20
CA LEU A 651 -12.57 75.12 -9.99
C LEU A 651 -13.61 74.14 -9.43
N PRO A 652 -14.80 74.61 -9.02
CA PRO A 652 -15.86 73.71 -8.58
C PRO A 652 -16.34 72.81 -9.74
N VAL A 653 -16.65 71.54 -9.45
CA VAL A 653 -17.19 70.62 -10.48
C VAL A 653 -18.59 71.05 -10.94
N HIS A 654 -19.36 71.74 -10.10
CA HIS A 654 -20.69 72.25 -10.47
C HIS A 654 -20.66 73.49 -11.38
N SER A 655 -19.47 74.02 -11.69
CA SER A 655 -19.32 75.13 -12.65
C SER A 655 -19.75 74.72 -14.06
N LYS A 656 -20.26 75.69 -14.83
CA LYS A 656 -20.64 75.45 -16.23
C LYS A 656 -19.40 75.16 -17.07
N ILE A 657 -19.54 74.33 -18.10
CA ILE A 657 -18.42 73.98 -19.00
C ILE A 657 -17.77 75.22 -19.65
N ASP A 658 -18.57 76.27 -19.90
CA ASP A 658 -18.09 77.55 -20.44
C ASP A 658 -17.04 78.22 -19.52
N GLU A 659 -17.15 78.05 -18.20
CA GLU A 659 -16.17 78.60 -17.24
C GLU A 659 -14.80 77.90 -17.36
N PHE A 660 -14.81 76.59 -17.64
CA PHE A 660 -13.58 75.83 -17.91
C PHE A 660 -12.96 76.25 -19.25
N GLU A 661 -13.76 76.45 -20.29
CA GLU A 661 -13.27 76.93 -21.58
C GLU A 661 -12.73 78.37 -21.52
N ASP A 662 -13.37 79.26 -20.76
CA ASP A 662 -12.86 80.60 -20.50
C ASP A 662 -11.53 80.56 -19.72
N CYS A 663 -11.44 79.70 -18.70
CA CYS A 663 -10.21 79.49 -17.95
C CYS A 663 -9.08 78.93 -18.84
N LYS A 664 -9.40 77.96 -19.70
CA LYS A 664 -8.49 77.38 -20.69
C LYS A 664 -7.98 78.42 -21.69
N LYS A 665 -8.86 79.27 -22.23
CA LYS A 665 -8.48 80.38 -23.12
C LYS A 665 -7.55 81.36 -22.42
N LEU A 666 -7.85 81.74 -21.18
CA LEU A 666 -7.03 82.64 -20.37
C LEU A 666 -5.61 82.09 -20.18
N TRP A 667 -5.47 80.84 -19.72
CA TRP A 667 -4.16 80.23 -19.50
C TRP A 667 -3.38 80.00 -20.79
N LYS A 668 -4.07 79.64 -21.86
CA LYS A 668 -3.49 79.52 -23.20
C LYS A 668 -2.95 80.87 -23.69
N GLN A 669 -3.70 81.95 -23.50
CA GLN A 669 -3.28 83.32 -23.84
C GLN A 669 -2.06 83.73 -23.03
N ARG A 670 -2.10 83.59 -21.69
CA ARG A 670 -0.96 83.89 -20.81
C ARG A 670 0.30 83.11 -21.21
N SER A 671 0.16 81.81 -21.49
CA SER A 671 1.27 80.97 -21.96
C SER A 671 1.84 81.44 -23.30
N MET A 672 1.00 81.93 -24.22
CA MET A 672 1.44 82.47 -25.51
C MET A 672 2.09 83.85 -25.41
N GLU A 673 1.53 84.76 -24.61
CA GLU A 673 2.09 86.09 -24.36
C GLU A 673 3.46 85.98 -23.69
N TRP A 674 3.59 85.10 -22.69
CA TRP A 674 4.87 84.84 -22.04
C TRP A 674 5.93 84.32 -23.00
N LYS A 675 5.56 83.38 -23.89
CA LYS A 675 6.46 82.89 -24.95
C LYS A 675 6.97 84.00 -25.89
N LYS A 676 6.21 85.08 -26.08
CA LYS A 676 6.63 86.23 -26.90
C LYS A 676 7.56 87.18 -26.15
N GLN A 677 7.47 87.23 -24.81
CA GLN A 677 8.23 88.16 -23.96
C GLN A 677 9.54 87.56 -23.40
N SER A 678 9.71 86.23 -23.43
CA SER A 678 10.91 85.58 -22.89
C SER A 678 12.17 85.79 -23.75
N LEU A 679 13.18 86.48 -23.22
CA LEU A 679 14.52 86.64 -23.81
C LEU A 679 15.38 85.37 -23.58
N ASN A 680 15.97 84.84 -24.65
CA ASN A 680 16.68 83.55 -24.71
C ASN A 680 18.05 83.45 -23.98
N TYR A 681 18.39 84.38 -23.07
CA TYR A 681 19.77 84.53 -22.59
C TYR A 681 20.12 83.86 -21.24
N PHE A 682 19.14 83.38 -20.45
CA PHE A 682 19.40 82.64 -19.19
C PHE A 682 18.44 81.45 -18.98
N CYS A 683 18.89 80.42 -18.26
CA CYS A 683 18.01 79.36 -17.75
C CYS A 683 17.14 79.93 -16.61
N PHE A 684 15.84 80.16 -16.88
CA PHE A 684 14.86 80.85 -16.02
C PHE A 684 14.66 80.33 -14.58
N ASN A 685 15.28 79.22 -14.17
CA ASN A 685 15.16 78.66 -12.82
C ASN A 685 16.42 78.87 -11.94
N GLN A 686 17.37 79.68 -12.42
CA GLN A 686 18.40 80.33 -11.60
C GLN A 686 17.88 81.68 -11.14
#